data_AF-A0A8T4CAQ1-F1
#
_entry.id   AF-A0A8T4CAQ1-F1
#
_cell.length_a   1.000
_cell.length_b   1.000
_cell.length_c   1.000
_cell.angle_alpha   90.00
_cell.angle_beta   90.00
_cell.angle_gamma   90.00
#
_symmetry.space_group_name_H-M   'P 1'
#
loop_
_entity.id
_entity.type
_entity.pdbx_description
1 polymer ?
#
loop_
_entity_poly.entity_id
_entity_poly.type
_entity_poly.pdbx_seq_one_letter_code
_entity_poly.pdbx_strand_id
1 'polypeptide(L)'
;MLISSLELENFKVFHGPNRISIGQGPGNVVVVQGDNGRGKSTIMEAVFWCLYGKEKRHDRLVPTQYPSIVNNTARKEGHNFARVRVAFEHDGRRVEVERSVRARPHMPNPTRKSDFDEELHFRVDGRDLGADNSLLYEMFPEDVASFFFFDGETISRYAEAQERNRETVEKAVGLPYLRQAREDIEKVRKDFEKDLRDVQSSPETEKTESDLKELRGKAVELVTRLNEQESALEGLNTDIRQHQRNLEEFDDLRGIQQRIQELEDFSRELDREELSMQSSEEVFRSELPWLVLGKFVRGAVETVGKVKEQAVQERIEQGRLLDQIEFMKDLKGSGTCICGTSMDADGMARIDEALVKLESALGTIQVIETDRYSWTQSDLTTAMGKARSVEEEARGVHGLEAKRRYLDDNRFRAERALERENESLRAHSAQNLREKEVFDRLTQLTKEKAVVQSKLEEVRDALNVTRRQVAELERQLEISFSKKSSASRAILESISRANRALKAFDEIVDRSAEQKRAEIEVRSSKIYTSITNKPKEFIGLSIDPQSFEVKVRAEGGDLVESRKLSDGERHVMALSFLGGLKDATHEGTLIMDSPFGRLDQTHKTRLIEKIPDLAQNVVLLVTDEDLRPDDWKSLAGVQRRFMLDHDQHQKFSRIQEVN
;
A
#
# COMPACT_ATOMS: atom_id res chain seq x y z
N MET A 1 16.00 -6.49 -10.98
CA MET A 1 17.34 -6.30 -11.59
C MET A 1 18.13 -7.59 -11.47
N LEU A 2 18.42 -8.28 -12.56
CA LEU A 2 19.30 -9.45 -12.55
C LEU A 2 20.66 -9.08 -13.12
N ILE A 3 21.64 -8.80 -12.25
CA ILE A 3 22.99 -8.46 -12.66
C ILE A 3 23.61 -9.65 -13.38
N SER A 4 24.15 -9.39 -14.56
CA SER A 4 24.82 -10.36 -15.44
C SER A 4 26.35 -10.20 -15.45
N SER A 5 26.84 -8.97 -15.33
CA SER A 5 28.28 -8.71 -15.16
C SER A 5 28.57 -7.36 -14.53
N LEU A 6 29.71 -7.29 -13.84
CA LEU A 6 30.33 -6.07 -13.33
C LEU A 6 31.76 -5.98 -13.87
N GLU A 7 32.09 -4.87 -14.53
CA GLU A 7 33.41 -4.57 -15.06
C GLU A 7 33.95 -3.31 -14.38
N LEU A 8 35.19 -3.37 -13.90
CA LEU A 8 35.89 -2.30 -13.19
C LEU A 8 37.21 -2.04 -13.88
N GLU A 9 37.54 -0.77 -14.13
CA GLU A 9 38.84 -0.38 -14.67
C GLU A 9 39.38 0.79 -13.86
N ASN A 10 40.56 0.61 -13.25
CA ASN A 10 41.26 1.64 -12.46
C ASN A 10 40.40 2.27 -11.35
N PHE A 11 39.52 1.47 -10.72
CA PHE A 11 38.56 1.93 -9.72
C PHE A 11 39.01 1.58 -8.29
N LYS A 12 39.25 2.59 -7.45
CA LYS A 12 39.68 2.50 -6.05
C LYS A 12 40.87 1.55 -5.88
N VAL A 13 40.69 0.41 -5.22
CA VAL A 13 41.78 -0.56 -5.00
C VAL A 13 42.10 -1.39 -6.25
N PHE A 14 41.22 -1.42 -7.25
CA PHE A 14 41.37 -2.24 -8.44
C PHE A 14 42.16 -1.51 -9.53
N HIS A 15 43.25 -2.13 -9.99
CA HIS A 15 44.09 -1.64 -11.09
C HIS A 15 43.82 -2.43 -12.37
N GLY A 16 43.79 -1.73 -13.51
CA GLY A 16 43.51 -2.33 -14.81
C GLY A 16 42.11 -2.91 -14.93
N PRO A 17 41.83 -3.69 -16.00
CA PRO A 17 40.52 -4.29 -16.24
C PRO A 17 40.27 -5.48 -15.30
N ASN A 18 39.12 -5.46 -14.63
CA ASN A 18 38.64 -6.49 -13.73
C ASN A 18 37.17 -6.81 -14.07
N ARG A 19 36.78 -8.08 -14.00
CA ARG A 19 35.43 -8.51 -14.41
C ARG A 19 34.89 -9.60 -13.49
N ILE A 20 33.67 -9.40 -13.01
CA ILE A 20 32.86 -10.42 -12.33
C ILE A 20 31.71 -10.76 -13.28
N SER A 21 31.57 -12.03 -13.62
CA SER A 21 30.45 -12.54 -14.41
C SER A 21 29.46 -13.25 -13.48
N ILE A 22 28.19 -12.90 -13.59
CA ILE A 22 27.06 -13.51 -12.87
C ILE A 22 26.20 -14.12 -13.97
N GLY A 23 26.61 -15.27 -14.50
CA GLY A 23 26.08 -15.82 -15.75
C GLY A 23 24.69 -16.47 -15.61
N GLN A 24 24.27 -17.23 -16.63
CA GLN A 24 23.17 -18.20 -16.55
C GLN A 24 23.72 -19.64 -16.68
N GLY A 25 24.07 -20.25 -15.55
CA GLY A 25 24.64 -21.59 -15.43
C GLY A 25 23.87 -22.38 -14.38
N PRO A 26 24.20 -23.65 -14.11
CA PRO A 26 23.54 -24.41 -13.06
C PRO A 26 23.88 -23.81 -11.69
N GLY A 27 22.91 -23.14 -11.07
CA GLY A 27 23.07 -22.44 -9.79
C GLY A 27 22.85 -20.93 -9.90
N ASN A 28 22.69 -20.28 -8.75
CA ASN A 28 22.36 -18.86 -8.62
C ASN A 28 23.25 -18.07 -7.66
N VAL A 29 24.33 -18.68 -7.14
CA VAL A 29 25.22 -18.06 -6.16
C VAL A 29 26.59 -17.79 -6.79
N VAL A 30 27.05 -16.55 -6.73
CA VAL A 30 28.43 -16.16 -7.08
C VAL A 30 29.17 -15.79 -5.81
N VAL A 31 30.33 -16.40 -5.57
CA VAL A 31 31.13 -16.12 -4.38
C VAL A 31 32.38 -15.32 -4.77
N VAL A 32 32.58 -14.17 -4.15
CA VAL A 32 33.79 -13.35 -4.26
C VAL A 32 34.51 -13.36 -2.92
N GLN A 33 35.66 -14.00 -2.89
CA GLN A 33 36.41 -14.22 -1.67
C GLN A 33 37.63 -13.29 -1.57
N GLY A 34 37.87 -12.73 -0.39
CA GLY A 34 39.12 -12.01 -0.10
C GLY A 34 39.17 -11.48 1.33
N ASP A 35 40.37 -11.26 1.86
CA ASP A 35 40.57 -10.71 3.20
C ASP A 35 39.96 -9.31 3.38
N ASN A 36 39.89 -8.87 4.63
CA ASN A 36 39.53 -7.48 4.94
C ASN A 36 40.54 -6.50 4.32
N GLY A 37 40.02 -5.41 3.76
CA GLY A 37 40.82 -4.40 3.06
C GLY A 37 41.23 -4.75 1.61
N ARG A 38 40.84 -5.92 1.08
CA ARG A 38 41.20 -6.35 -0.29
C ARG A 38 40.28 -5.81 -1.39
N GLY A 39 39.17 -5.15 -1.03
CA GLY A 39 38.25 -4.53 -2.00
C GLY A 39 36.86 -5.14 -2.10
N LYS A 40 36.43 -5.98 -1.14
CA LYS A 40 35.05 -6.53 -1.10
C LYS A 40 34.01 -5.42 -1.12
N SER A 41 34.03 -4.52 -0.13
CA SER A 41 33.10 -3.38 -0.07
C SER A 41 33.26 -2.45 -1.28
N THR A 42 34.46 -2.37 -1.87
CA THR A 42 34.69 -1.62 -3.11
C THR A 42 33.90 -2.14 -4.31
N ILE A 43 33.61 -3.45 -4.39
CA ILE A 43 32.74 -4.02 -5.42
C ILE A 43 31.32 -3.48 -5.28
N MET A 44 30.79 -3.46 -4.05
CA MET A 44 29.47 -2.91 -3.78
C MET A 44 29.43 -1.39 -4.07
N GLU A 45 30.44 -0.64 -3.62
CA GLU A 45 30.57 0.79 -3.91
C GLU A 45 30.64 1.09 -5.42
N ALA A 46 31.27 0.22 -6.21
CA ALA A 46 31.34 0.38 -7.66
C ALA A 46 29.96 0.30 -8.31
N VAL A 47 29.11 -0.63 -7.87
CA VAL A 47 27.73 -0.74 -8.37
C VAL A 47 26.94 0.51 -8.00
N PHE A 48 27.02 0.97 -6.74
CA PHE A 48 26.36 2.23 -6.32
C PHE A 48 26.84 3.44 -7.13
N TRP A 49 28.15 3.56 -7.33
CA TRP A 49 28.69 4.66 -8.11
C TRP A 49 28.23 4.61 -9.57
N CYS A 50 28.25 3.43 -10.18
CA CYS A 50 27.80 3.26 -11.56
C CYS A 50 26.33 3.67 -11.74
N LEU A 51 25.45 3.20 -10.85
CA LEU A 51 24.02 3.46 -10.93
C LEU A 51 23.65 4.89 -10.52
N TYR A 52 24.29 5.45 -9.48
CA TYR A 52 23.81 6.69 -8.84
C TYR A 52 24.79 7.86 -8.90
N GLY A 53 26.03 7.65 -9.36
CA GLY A 53 27.09 8.67 -9.28
C GLY A 53 27.44 9.08 -7.84
N LYS A 54 27.06 8.25 -6.87
CA LYS A 54 27.19 8.47 -5.43
C LYS A 54 27.95 7.33 -4.78
N GLU A 55 28.60 7.63 -3.66
CA GLU A 55 29.23 6.63 -2.80
C GLU A 55 28.37 6.42 -1.55
N LYS A 56 28.28 5.17 -1.07
CA LYS A 56 27.61 4.85 0.19
C LYS A 56 28.53 5.26 1.34
N ARG A 57 28.11 6.23 2.16
CA ARG A 57 28.76 6.54 3.44
C ARG A 57 27.77 6.31 4.55
N HIS A 58 28.05 5.33 5.40
CA HIS A 58 27.05 4.74 6.30
C HIS A 58 25.82 4.33 5.48
N ASP A 59 24.76 5.12 5.56
CA ASP A 59 23.46 4.83 4.99
C ASP A 59 22.93 5.86 4.01
N ARG A 60 23.77 6.85 3.68
CA ARG A 60 23.41 7.88 2.72
C ARG A 60 24.30 7.76 1.51
N LEU A 61 23.67 7.82 0.35
CA LEU A 61 24.38 8.04 -0.90
C LEU A 61 24.80 9.50 -0.94
N VAL A 62 26.11 9.73 -0.87
CA VAL A 62 26.70 11.07 -0.93
C VAL A 62 27.39 11.27 -2.28
N PRO A 63 27.45 12.52 -2.79
CA PRO A 63 28.17 12.78 -4.03
C PRO A 63 29.62 12.32 -3.95
N THR A 64 30.07 11.52 -4.91
CA THR A 64 31.41 10.95 -4.88
C THR A 64 32.48 12.01 -5.12
N GLN A 65 33.61 11.88 -4.42
CA GLN A 65 34.80 12.69 -4.70
C GLN A 65 35.63 11.99 -5.77
N TYR A 66 35.64 12.50 -7.01
CA TYR A 66 36.35 11.85 -8.13
C TYR A 66 37.84 11.59 -7.88
N PRO A 67 38.57 12.44 -7.13
CA PRO A 67 39.92 12.12 -6.70
C PRO A 67 40.06 10.86 -5.83
N SER A 68 39.03 10.35 -5.14
CA SER A 68 39.14 9.08 -4.40
C SER A 68 38.78 7.85 -5.26
N ILE A 69 38.24 8.06 -6.47
CA ILE A 69 37.77 6.97 -7.34
C ILE A 69 38.90 6.36 -8.16
N VAL A 70 39.82 7.16 -8.71
CA VAL A 70 40.87 6.62 -9.58
C VAL A 70 41.95 5.92 -8.76
N ASN A 71 42.30 4.71 -9.17
CA ASN A 71 43.32 3.89 -8.54
C ASN A 71 44.69 4.60 -8.47
N ASN A 72 45.35 4.51 -7.31
CA ASN A 72 46.61 5.20 -7.05
C ASN A 72 47.77 4.73 -7.95
N THR A 73 47.80 3.45 -8.33
CA THR A 73 48.83 2.90 -9.23
C THR A 73 48.60 3.37 -10.65
N ALA A 74 47.34 3.35 -11.13
CA ALA A 74 46.96 3.91 -12.43
C ALA A 74 47.35 5.40 -12.54
N ARG A 75 47.15 6.18 -11.48
CA ARG A 75 47.59 7.59 -11.43
C ARG A 75 49.09 7.77 -11.58
N LYS A 76 49.89 6.94 -10.91
CA LYS A 76 51.36 6.99 -11.00
C LYS A 76 51.86 6.64 -12.40
N GLU A 77 51.11 5.80 -13.12
CA GLU A 77 51.36 5.45 -14.52
C GLU A 77 50.84 6.52 -15.51
N GLY A 78 50.21 7.59 -15.02
CA GLY A 78 49.63 8.66 -15.84
C GLY A 78 48.22 8.36 -16.35
N HIS A 79 47.63 7.24 -15.95
CA HIS A 79 46.26 6.85 -16.27
C HIS A 79 45.27 7.45 -15.26
N ASN A 80 44.92 8.72 -15.47
CA ASN A 80 43.98 9.45 -14.62
C ASN A 80 42.51 9.22 -15.03
N PHE A 81 42.07 7.98 -15.11
CA PHE A 81 40.67 7.65 -15.40
C PHE A 81 40.20 6.42 -14.60
N ALA A 82 38.91 6.33 -14.36
CA ALA A 82 38.26 5.15 -13.82
C ALA A 82 36.95 4.88 -14.57
N ARG A 83 36.59 3.61 -14.73
CA ARG A 83 35.37 3.18 -15.40
C ARG A 83 34.74 2.03 -14.65
N VAL A 84 33.42 2.06 -14.53
CA VAL A 84 32.62 0.93 -14.06
C VAL A 84 31.49 0.69 -15.05
N ARG A 85 31.26 -0.57 -15.38
CA ARG A 85 30.12 -0.99 -16.21
C ARG A 85 29.34 -2.10 -15.49
N VAL A 86 28.04 -1.90 -15.35
CA VAL A 86 27.10 -2.88 -14.80
C VAL A 86 26.14 -3.26 -15.92
N ALA A 87 26.06 -4.57 -16.23
CA ALA A 87 25.08 -5.11 -17.16
C ALA A 87 24.07 -5.96 -16.40
N PHE A 88 22.78 -5.75 -16.63
CA PHE A 88 21.70 -6.47 -15.95
C PHE A 88 20.45 -6.62 -16.81
N GLU A 89 19.58 -7.55 -16.44
CA GLU A 89 18.25 -7.70 -17.02
C GLU A 89 17.20 -7.02 -16.12
N HIS A 90 16.25 -6.32 -16.74
CA HIS A 90 15.09 -5.74 -16.07
C HIS A 90 13.89 -5.82 -17.00
N ASP A 91 12.79 -6.42 -16.51
CA ASP A 91 11.55 -6.64 -17.26
C ASP A 91 11.77 -7.27 -18.65
N GLY A 92 12.67 -8.26 -18.71
CA GLY A 92 13.02 -8.99 -19.94
C GLY A 92 13.87 -8.21 -20.94
N ARG A 93 14.31 -6.99 -20.59
CA ARG A 93 15.21 -6.17 -21.42
C ARG A 93 16.63 -6.18 -20.88
N ARG A 94 17.61 -6.16 -21.80
CA ARG A 94 19.03 -6.06 -21.44
C ARG A 94 19.41 -4.60 -21.24
N VAL A 95 19.92 -4.29 -20.06
CA VAL A 95 20.31 -2.95 -19.67
C VAL A 95 21.82 -2.92 -19.39
N GLU A 96 22.51 -1.90 -19.89
CA GLU A 96 23.93 -1.66 -19.61
C GLU A 96 24.12 -0.21 -19.16
N VAL A 97 24.69 -0.05 -17.98
CA VAL A 97 25.08 1.25 -17.43
C VAL A 97 26.60 1.27 -17.38
N GLU A 98 27.22 2.25 -18.03
CA GLU A 98 28.65 2.52 -17.90
C GLU A 98 28.84 3.95 -17.40
N ARG A 99 29.52 4.09 -16.26
CA ARG A 99 29.94 5.40 -15.74
C ARG A 99 31.46 5.47 -15.74
N SER A 100 32.00 6.57 -16.23
CA SER A 100 33.44 6.80 -16.24
C SER A 100 33.78 8.23 -15.82
N VAL A 101 34.96 8.38 -15.22
CA VAL A 101 35.58 9.68 -14.93
C VAL A 101 36.96 9.71 -15.53
N ARG A 102 37.31 10.83 -16.17
CA ARG A 102 38.62 11.03 -16.79
C ARG A 102 39.13 12.43 -16.49
N ALA A 103 40.39 12.54 -16.09
CA ALA A 103 41.01 13.84 -15.88
C ALA A 103 41.11 14.62 -17.19
N ARG A 104 40.87 15.93 -17.11
CA ARG A 104 40.97 16.83 -18.25
C ARG A 104 42.39 16.85 -18.82
N PRO A 105 42.58 17.05 -20.13
CA PRO A 105 43.89 16.94 -20.78
C PRO A 105 45.00 17.83 -20.19
N HIS A 106 44.65 18.90 -19.46
CA HIS A 106 45.59 19.87 -18.88
C HIS A 106 45.79 19.68 -17.37
N MET A 107 45.28 18.57 -16.79
CA MET A 107 45.33 18.27 -15.36
C MET A 107 46.10 16.97 -15.10
N PRO A 108 47.44 16.99 -15.05
CA PRO A 108 48.26 15.78 -14.85
C PRO A 108 48.21 15.26 -13.41
N ASN A 109 47.91 16.12 -12.43
CA ASN A 109 47.74 15.76 -11.03
C ASN A 109 46.40 16.29 -10.49
N PRO A 110 45.27 15.67 -10.91
CA PRO A 110 43.93 16.15 -10.57
C PRO A 110 43.64 15.91 -9.09
N THR A 111 43.28 16.97 -8.37
CA THR A 111 43.04 16.94 -6.91
C THR A 111 41.63 17.35 -6.53
N ARG A 112 40.88 17.92 -7.46
CA ARG A 112 39.51 18.40 -7.26
C ARG A 112 38.55 17.68 -8.18
N LYS A 113 37.26 17.66 -7.80
CA LYS A 113 36.17 17.12 -8.62
C LYS A 113 36.11 17.78 -10.00
N SER A 114 36.33 19.09 -10.07
CA SER A 114 36.33 19.91 -11.29
C SER A 114 37.41 19.55 -12.31
N ASP A 115 38.40 18.76 -11.91
CA ASP A 115 39.54 18.41 -12.75
C ASP A 115 39.21 17.20 -13.66
N PHE A 116 38.05 16.58 -13.47
CA PHE A 116 37.58 15.42 -14.20
C PHE A 116 36.31 15.73 -14.99
N ASP A 117 36.20 15.10 -16.15
CA ASP A 117 34.95 14.94 -16.89
C ASP A 117 34.33 13.60 -16.53
N GLU A 118 33.02 13.61 -16.29
CA GLU A 118 32.23 12.42 -16.03
C GLU A 118 31.39 12.11 -17.27
N GLU A 119 31.38 10.85 -17.69
CA GLU A 119 30.57 10.33 -18.78
C GLU A 119 29.68 9.20 -18.26
N LEU A 120 28.40 9.23 -18.65
CA LEU A 120 27.42 8.19 -18.39
C LEU A 120 26.87 7.70 -19.73
N HIS A 121 26.96 6.39 -19.95
CA HIS A 121 26.29 5.69 -21.03
C HIS A 121 25.23 4.78 -20.45
N PHE A 122 23.99 4.95 -20.91
CA PHE A 122 22.86 4.14 -20.49
C PHE A 122 22.23 3.50 -21.72
N ARG A 123 22.34 2.17 -21.83
CA ARG A 123 21.84 1.42 -22.99
C ARG A 123 20.74 0.44 -22.59
N VAL A 124 19.70 0.39 -23.40
CA VAL A 124 18.62 -0.61 -23.31
C VAL A 124 18.50 -1.31 -24.65
N ASP A 125 18.65 -2.64 -24.65
CA ASP A 125 18.69 -3.50 -25.84
C ASP A 125 19.63 -2.98 -26.94
N GLY A 126 20.78 -2.44 -26.51
CA GLY A 126 21.81 -1.88 -27.38
C GLY A 126 21.56 -0.46 -27.88
N ARG A 127 20.42 0.17 -27.58
CA ARG A 127 20.16 1.59 -27.88
C ARG A 127 20.66 2.47 -26.75
N ASP A 128 21.53 3.42 -27.07
CA ASP A 128 21.99 4.44 -26.13
C ASP A 128 20.90 5.50 -25.91
N LEU A 129 20.47 5.63 -24.66
CA LEU A 129 19.47 6.61 -24.21
C LEU A 129 20.12 7.90 -23.68
N GLY A 130 21.45 7.99 -23.69
CA GLY A 130 22.21 9.17 -23.31
C GLY A 130 22.54 9.23 -21.81
N ALA A 131 23.01 10.40 -21.37
CA ALA A 131 23.56 10.63 -20.02
C ALA A 131 22.51 11.05 -18.97
N ASP A 132 21.22 10.78 -19.21
CA ASP A 132 20.17 11.19 -18.29
C ASP A 132 20.02 10.19 -17.13
N ASN A 133 20.39 10.63 -15.92
CA ASN A 133 20.19 9.84 -14.71
C ASN A 133 18.70 9.63 -14.39
N SER A 134 17.80 10.47 -14.91
CA SER A 134 16.36 10.45 -14.59
C SER A 134 15.71 9.11 -14.95
N LEU A 135 16.01 8.58 -16.14
CA LEU A 135 15.51 7.28 -16.60
C LEU A 135 16.06 6.13 -15.74
N LEU A 136 17.33 6.22 -15.35
CA LEU A 136 17.95 5.22 -14.49
C LEU A 136 17.36 5.25 -13.08
N TYR A 137 17.03 6.43 -12.55
CA TYR A 137 16.36 6.59 -11.25
C TYR A 137 14.89 6.20 -11.27
N GLU A 138 14.22 6.31 -12.43
CA GLU A 138 12.87 5.78 -12.62
C GLU A 138 12.86 4.25 -12.60
N MET A 139 13.82 3.61 -13.25
CA MET A 139 13.94 2.15 -13.27
C MET A 139 14.48 1.58 -11.95
N PHE A 140 15.41 2.28 -11.30
CA PHE A 140 16.03 1.87 -10.04
C PHE A 140 16.18 3.06 -9.09
N PRO A 141 15.15 3.40 -8.31
CA PRO A 141 15.24 4.48 -7.35
C PRO A 141 16.29 4.22 -6.28
N GLU A 142 16.97 5.29 -5.84
CA GLU A 142 18.01 5.24 -4.80
C GLU A 142 17.48 4.63 -3.48
N ASP A 143 16.24 4.94 -3.12
CA ASP A 143 15.61 4.46 -1.89
C ASP A 143 15.50 2.93 -1.84
N VAL A 144 15.36 2.28 -3.01
CA VAL A 144 15.19 0.82 -3.12
C VAL A 144 16.56 0.11 -3.18
N ALA A 145 17.64 0.82 -3.52
CA ALA A 145 18.97 0.25 -3.65
C ALA A 145 19.43 -0.46 -2.36
N SER A 146 19.10 0.11 -1.19
CA SER A 146 19.43 -0.47 0.12
C SER A 146 18.86 -1.87 0.37
N PHE A 147 17.89 -2.34 -0.43
CA PHE A 147 17.30 -3.69 -0.35
C PHE A 147 17.99 -4.73 -1.23
N PHE A 148 18.85 -4.32 -2.16
CA PHE A 148 19.61 -5.23 -3.02
C PHE A 148 21.07 -5.37 -2.56
N PHE A 149 21.55 -4.47 -1.71
CA PHE A 149 22.93 -4.41 -1.23
C PHE A 149 22.97 -4.40 0.30
N PHE A 150 23.31 -5.53 0.91
CA PHE A 150 23.45 -5.65 2.36
C PHE A 150 24.89 -5.82 2.79
N ASP A 151 25.36 -5.00 3.72
CA ASP A 151 26.60 -5.24 4.46
C ASP A 151 26.27 -5.68 5.89
N GLY A 152 27.26 -6.25 6.59
CA GLY A 152 27.10 -6.70 7.98
C GLY A 152 26.63 -5.59 8.95
N GLU A 153 26.96 -4.32 8.67
CA GLU A 153 26.52 -3.17 9.47
C GLU A 153 25.02 -2.87 9.24
N THR A 154 24.58 -2.92 7.99
CA THR A 154 23.18 -2.75 7.57
C THR A 154 22.31 -3.83 8.22
N ILE A 155 22.72 -5.09 8.15
CA ILE A 155 21.99 -6.21 8.78
C ILE A 155 21.89 -6.02 10.29
N SER A 156 23.00 -5.65 10.94
CA SER A 156 23.06 -5.41 12.38
C SER A 156 22.13 -4.29 12.82
N ARG A 157 22.12 -3.18 12.09
CA ARG A 157 21.26 -2.05 12.41
C ARG A 157 19.79 -2.37 12.16
N TYR A 158 19.45 -3.13 11.10
CA TYR A 158 18.09 -3.66 10.97
C TYR A 158 17.72 -4.53 12.16
N ALA A 159 18.62 -5.40 12.61
CA ALA A 159 18.41 -6.24 13.77
C ALA A 159 18.19 -5.44 15.08
N GLU A 160 18.78 -4.24 15.18
CA GLU A 160 18.70 -3.35 16.36
C GLU A 160 17.55 -2.32 16.28
N ALA A 161 17.11 -1.90 15.09
CA ALA A 161 16.17 -0.79 14.87
C ALA A 161 14.73 -1.23 14.51
N GLN A 162 14.30 -2.41 14.93
CA GLN A 162 13.02 -3.02 14.54
C GLN A 162 11.76 -2.19 14.86
N GLU A 163 11.82 -1.30 15.84
CA GLU A 163 10.71 -0.44 16.27
C GLU A 163 10.41 0.74 15.31
N ARG A 164 11.21 0.95 14.25
CA ARG A 164 11.05 2.07 13.29
C ARG A 164 11.17 1.66 11.83
N ASN A 165 10.75 0.45 11.48
CA ASN A 165 10.87 -0.07 10.12
C ASN A 165 9.81 0.44 9.13
N ARG A 166 8.82 1.20 9.59
CA ARG A 166 7.73 1.72 8.75
C ARG A 166 8.21 2.50 7.54
N GLU A 167 9.07 3.51 7.71
CA GLU A 167 9.56 4.33 6.59
C GLU A 167 10.28 3.48 5.54
N THR A 168 11.07 2.51 5.99
CA THR A 168 11.80 1.57 5.13
C THR A 168 10.86 0.68 4.33
N VAL A 169 9.87 0.05 5.00
CA VAL A 169 8.89 -0.81 4.33
C VAL A 169 8.06 0.00 3.35
N GLU A 170 7.63 1.20 3.76
CA GLU A 170 6.86 2.09 2.90
C GLU A 170 7.64 2.47 1.63
N LYS A 171 8.94 2.80 1.76
CA LYS A 171 9.83 3.06 0.62
C LYS A 171 9.99 1.83 -0.28
N ALA A 172 10.22 0.66 0.29
CA ALA A 172 10.37 -0.59 -0.44
C ALA A 172 9.12 -0.93 -1.28
N VAL A 173 7.94 -0.61 -0.75
CA VAL A 173 6.65 -0.85 -1.38
C VAL A 173 6.25 0.27 -2.38
N GLY A 174 6.98 1.40 -2.38
CA GLY A 174 6.68 2.53 -3.26
C GLY A 174 5.48 3.38 -2.78
N LEU A 175 5.07 3.26 -1.52
CA LEU A 175 4.00 4.08 -0.93
C LEU A 175 4.29 5.59 -0.95
N PRO A 176 5.55 6.07 -0.80
CA PRO A 176 5.84 7.50 -0.95
C PRO A 176 5.38 8.09 -2.28
N TYR A 177 5.49 7.35 -3.39
CA TYR A 177 5.03 7.85 -4.71
C TYR A 177 3.52 7.99 -4.78
N LEU A 178 2.78 7.05 -4.20
CA LEU A 178 1.31 7.12 -4.11
C LEU A 178 0.86 8.28 -3.22
N ARG A 179 1.56 8.51 -2.10
CA ARG A 179 1.31 9.68 -1.24
C ARG A 179 1.64 10.99 -1.94
N GLN A 180 2.74 11.03 -2.70
CA GLN A 180 3.10 12.21 -3.49
C GLN A 180 2.04 12.52 -4.54
N ALA A 181 1.55 11.50 -5.27
CA ALA A 181 0.49 11.67 -6.24
C ALA A 181 -0.81 12.20 -5.59
N ARG A 182 -1.15 11.69 -4.40
CA ARG A 182 -2.26 12.21 -3.59
C ARG A 182 -2.05 13.69 -3.23
N GLU A 183 -0.87 14.07 -2.73
CA GLU A 183 -0.53 15.45 -2.41
C GLU A 183 -0.63 16.37 -3.64
N ASP A 184 -0.21 15.89 -4.81
CA ASP A 184 -0.29 16.66 -6.05
C ASP A 184 -1.74 16.88 -6.50
N ILE A 185 -2.61 15.88 -6.35
CA ILE A 185 -4.06 16.05 -6.55
C ILE A 185 -4.64 17.03 -5.53
N GLU A 186 -4.16 17.01 -4.29
CA GLU A 186 -4.60 17.95 -3.27
C GLU A 186 -4.21 19.40 -3.63
N LYS A 187 -3.03 19.63 -4.23
CA LYS A 187 -2.64 20.94 -4.76
C LYS A 187 -3.58 21.37 -5.89
N VAL A 188 -3.85 20.50 -6.86
CA VAL A 188 -4.79 20.78 -7.96
C VAL A 188 -6.19 21.11 -7.43
N ARG A 189 -6.68 20.40 -6.40
CA ARG A 189 -7.96 20.73 -5.75
C ARG A 189 -7.94 22.13 -5.16
N LYS A 190 -6.87 22.51 -4.45
CA LYS A 190 -6.72 23.84 -3.84
C LYS A 190 -6.68 24.96 -4.90
N ASP A 191 -6.09 24.67 -6.08
CA ASP A 191 -6.11 25.60 -7.21
C ASP A 191 -7.54 25.78 -7.74
N PHE A 192 -8.32 24.72 -7.92
CA PHE A 192 -9.73 24.85 -8.30
C PHE A 192 -10.58 25.57 -7.24
N GLU A 193 -10.33 25.34 -5.94
CA GLU A 193 -10.97 26.12 -4.87
C GLU A 193 -10.59 27.61 -4.94
N LYS A 194 -9.38 27.94 -5.40
CA LYS A 194 -8.96 29.33 -5.63
C LYS A 194 -9.65 29.93 -6.85
N ASP A 195 -9.69 29.22 -7.97
CA ASP A 195 -10.39 29.67 -9.17
C ASP A 195 -11.89 29.90 -8.91
N LEU A 196 -12.50 29.06 -8.06
CA LEU A 196 -13.89 29.22 -7.64
C LEU A 196 -14.11 30.52 -6.86
N ARG A 197 -13.17 30.88 -5.97
CA ARG A 197 -13.19 32.13 -5.20
C ARG A 197 -13.12 33.35 -6.10
N ASP A 198 -12.19 33.34 -7.06
CA ASP A 198 -11.97 34.45 -7.99
C ASP A 198 -13.21 34.71 -8.88
N VAL A 199 -14.04 33.70 -9.12
CA VAL A 199 -15.25 33.80 -9.96
C VAL A 199 -16.50 34.26 -9.17
N GLN A 200 -16.55 34.08 -7.85
CA GLN A 200 -17.80 34.21 -7.08
C GLN A 200 -17.78 35.15 -5.87
N SER A 201 -16.73 35.96 -5.69
CA SER A 201 -16.55 36.87 -4.55
C SER A 201 -17.83 37.63 -4.16
N SER A 202 -18.49 37.20 -3.08
CA SER A 202 -19.56 37.94 -2.40
C SER A 202 -19.26 37.99 -0.89
N PRO A 203 -19.70 39.05 -0.17
CA PRO A 203 -19.40 39.20 1.26
C PRO A 203 -19.90 38.04 2.13
N GLU A 204 -21.03 37.41 1.76
CA GLU A 204 -21.52 36.23 2.49
C GLU A 204 -20.69 34.97 2.22
N THR A 205 -20.17 34.77 1.00
CA THR A 205 -19.35 33.61 0.65
C THR A 205 -17.96 33.69 1.27
N GLU A 206 -17.35 34.88 1.29
CA GLU A 206 -16.08 35.13 1.99
C GLU A 206 -16.14 34.80 3.48
N LYS A 207 -17.27 35.14 4.14
CA LYS A 207 -17.48 34.83 5.56
C LYS A 207 -17.60 33.33 5.78
N THR A 208 -18.46 32.64 5.02
CA THR A 208 -18.63 31.18 5.12
C THR A 208 -17.31 30.46 4.86
N GLU A 209 -16.50 30.91 3.91
CA GLU A 209 -15.17 30.35 3.64
C GLU A 209 -14.16 30.58 4.77
N SER A 210 -14.18 31.77 5.38
CA SER A 210 -13.35 32.06 6.55
C SER A 210 -13.68 31.11 7.71
N ASP A 211 -14.96 30.93 7.99
CA ASP A 211 -15.46 30.02 9.03
C ASP A 211 -15.04 28.56 8.71
N LEU A 212 -15.11 28.16 7.43
CA LEU A 212 -14.71 26.85 6.94
C LEU A 212 -13.19 26.62 7.10
N LYS A 213 -12.38 27.64 6.82
CA LYS A 213 -10.92 27.59 7.02
C LYS A 213 -10.56 27.45 8.50
N GLU A 214 -11.24 28.18 9.38
CA GLU A 214 -11.04 28.07 10.83
C GLU A 214 -11.41 26.68 11.35
N LEU A 215 -12.56 26.15 10.94
CA LEU A 215 -13.01 24.81 11.32
C LEU A 215 -12.13 23.69 10.75
N ARG A 216 -11.64 23.82 9.51
CA ARG A 216 -10.64 22.90 8.94
C ARG A 216 -9.34 22.94 9.74
N GLY A 217 -8.87 24.13 10.13
CA GLY A 217 -7.70 24.30 11.00
C GLY A 217 -7.89 23.61 12.36
N LYS A 218 -9.05 23.82 12.99
CA LYS A 218 -9.42 23.15 14.24
C LYS A 218 -9.51 21.63 14.10
N ALA A 219 -10.02 21.13 12.98
CA ALA A 219 -10.06 19.69 12.71
C ALA A 219 -8.66 19.09 12.60
N VAL A 220 -7.71 19.77 11.94
CA VAL A 220 -6.31 19.35 11.88
C VAL A 220 -5.69 19.32 13.29
N GLU A 221 -5.90 20.36 14.09
CA GLU A 221 -5.41 20.41 15.47
C GLU A 221 -5.97 19.26 16.33
N LEU A 222 -7.27 18.96 16.20
CA LEU A 222 -7.92 17.86 16.90
C LEU A 222 -7.38 16.49 16.44
N VAL A 223 -7.06 16.32 15.15
CA VAL A 223 -6.41 15.10 14.64
C VAL A 223 -5.02 14.93 15.23
N THR A 224 -4.22 16.02 15.31
CA THR A 224 -2.91 15.96 15.97
C THR A 224 -3.02 15.57 17.43
N ARG A 225 -3.95 16.19 18.17
CA ARG A 225 -4.22 15.84 19.58
C ARG A 225 -4.70 14.40 19.73
N LEU A 226 -5.52 13.91 18.80
CA LEU A 226 -5.99 12.52 18.80
C LEU A 226 -4.80 11.56 18.70
N ASN A 227 -3.91 11.77 17.73
CA ASN A 227 -2.71 10.96 17.55
C ASN A 227 -1.79 11.01 18.79
N GLU A 228 -1.64 12.18 19.41
CA GLU A 228 -0.87 12.33 20.65
C GLU A 228 -1.46 11.50 21.82
N GLN A 229 -2.79 11.54 21.99
CA GLN A 229 -3.47 10.74 23.03
C GLN A 229 -3.40 9.23 22.72
N GLU A 230 -3.54 8.84 21.45
CA GLU A 230 -3.40 7.43 21.03
C GLU A 230 -1.98 6.90 21.29
N SER A 231 -0.95 7.68 20.99
CA SER A 231 0.44 7.33 21.31
C SER A 231 0.69 7.27 22.82
N ALA A 232 0.13 8.20 23.60
CA ALA A 232 0.23 8.16 25.06
C ALA A 232 -0.47 6.92 25.66
N LEU A 233 -1.62 6.53 25.11
CA LEU A 233 -2.35 5.33 25.50
C LEU A 233 -1.56 4.06 25.19
N GLU A 234 -0.89 4.01 24.04
CA GLU A 234 -0.02 2.90 23.65
C GLU A 234 1.18 2.75 24.60
N GLY A 235 1.82 3.88 24.96
CA GLY A 235 2.89 3.91 25.96
C GLY A 235 2.42 3.37 27.31
N LEU A 236 1.29 3.85 27.82
CA LEU A 236 0.69 3.37 29.08
C LEU A 236 0.33 1.88 29.02
N ASN A 237 -0.21 1.39 27.91
CA ASN A 237 -0.51 -0.04 27.75
C ASN A 237 0.77 -0.89 27.70
N THR A 238 1.88 -0.34 27.24
CA THR A 238 3.19 -1.01 27.25
C THR A 238 3.74 -1.09 28.67
N ASP A 239 3.69 0.01 29.41
CA ASP A 239 4.09 0.07 30.81
C ASP A 239 3.25 -0.86 31.69
N ILE A 240 1.92 -0.85 31.51
CA ILE A 240 1.00 -1.75 32.23
C ILE A 240 1.38 -3.21 31.95
N ARG A 241 1.59 -3.58 30.68
CA ARG A 241 1.99 -4.96 30.32
C ARG A 241 3.34 -5.35 30.90
N GLN A 242 4.30 -4.43 30.97
CA GLN A 242 5.59 -4.69 31.60
C GLN A 242 5.45 -4.93 33.10
N HIS A 243 4.66 -4.09 33.79
CA HIS A 243 4.44 -4.24 35.22
C HIS A 243 3.55 -5.45 35.58
N GLN A 244 2.62 -5.85 34.71
CA GLN A 244 1.88 -7.11 34.82
C GLN A 244 2.83 -8.33 34.72
N ARG A 245 3.76 -8.31 33.76
CA ARG A 245 4.80 -9.36 33.64
C ARG A 245 5.68 -9.47 34.88
N ASN A 246 6.11 -8.34 35.46
CA ASN A 246 6.86 -8.36 36.72
C ASN A 246 6.06 -8.99 37.88
N LEU A 247 4.73 -9.00 37.77
CA LEU A 247 3.83 -9.59 38.73
C LEU A 247 3.64 -11.11 38.51
N GLU A 248 3.83 -11.61 37.29
CA GLU A 248 3.80 -13.05 36.94
C GLU A 248 4.97 -13.84 37.53
N GLU A 249 6.03 -13.15 37.99
CA GLU A 249 7.16 -13.74 38.72
C GLU A 249 6.78 -14.24 40.13
N PHE A 250 5.57 -13.90 40.61
CA PHE A 250 5.08 -14.32 41.94
C PHE A 250 4.07 -15.48 41.81
N ASP A 251 4.48 -16.68 42.25
CA ASP A 251 3.68 -17.92 42.12
C ASP A 251 2.29 -17.85 42.78
N ASP A 252 2.14 -17.08 43.87
CA ASP A 252 0.90 -16.99 44.65
C ASP A 252 -0.23 -16.17 43.97
N LEU A 253 0.09 -15.44 42.89
CA LEU A 253 -0.84 -14.50 42.23
C LEU A 253 -1.31 -14.99 40.85
N ARG A 254 -0.73 -16.08 40.33
CA ARG A 254 -0.98 -16.59 38.97
C ARG A 254 -2.46 -16.86 38.68
N GLY A 255 -3.21 -17.38 39.66
CA GLY A 255 -4.63 -17.70 39.49
C GLY A 255 -5.54 -16.47 39.37
N ILE A 256 -5.23 -15.38 40.07
CA ILE A 256 -5.97 -14.11 39.97
C ILE A 256 -5.58 -13.41 38.65
N GLN A 257 -4.29 -13.44 38.30
CA GLN A 257 -3.77 -12.88 37.06
C GLN A 257 -4.36 -13.54 35.82
N GLN A 258 -4.49 -14.86 35.79
CA GLN A 258 -5.09 -15.58 34.66
C GLN A 258 -6.55 -15.14 34.44
N ARG A 259 -7.33 -14.95 35.53
CA ARG A 259 -8.72 -14.47 35.41
C ARG A 259 -8.80 -13.02 34.94
N ILE A 260 -7.89 -12.15 35.39
CA ILE A 260 -7.78 -10.77 34.88
C ILE A 260 -7.47 -10.80 33.38
N GLN A 261 -6.51 -11.62 32.96
CA GLN A 261 -6.13 -11.75 31.55
C GLN A 261 -7.29 -12.27 30.70
N GLU A 262 -8.02 -13.29 31.15
CA GLU A 262 -9.21 -13.82 30.47
C GLU A 262 -10.32 -12.76 30.33
N LEU A 263 -10.53 -11.93 31.35
CA LEU A 263 -11.49 -10.83 31.32
C LEU A 263 -11.04 -9.68 30.39
N GLU A 264 -9.74 -9.37 30.36
CA GLU A 264 -9.18 -8.40 29.42
C GLU A 264 -9.32 -8.87 27.97
N ASP A 265 -9.03 -10.15 27.70
CA ASP A 265 -9.18 -10.73 26.37
C ASP A 265 -10.65 -10.79 25.93
N PHE A 266 -11.56 -11.11 26.84
CA PHE A 266 -12.99 -11.03 26.59
C PHE A 266 -13.44 -9.58 26.28
N SER A 267 -12.93 -8.58 27.02
CA SER A 267 -13.20 -7.17 26.74
C SER A 267 -12.70 -6.76 25.34
N ARG A 268 -11.50 -7.21 24.95
CA ARG A 268 -10.96 -6.94 23.60
C ARG A 268 -11.82 -7.55 22.50
N GLU A 269 -12.40 -8.73 22.74
CA GLU A 269 -13.30 -9.36 21.78
C GLU A 269 -14.62 -8.58 21.65
N LEU A 270 -15.18 -8.08 22.76
CA LEU A 270 -16.34 -7.19 22.73
C LEU A 270 -16.06 -5.90 21.94
N ASP A 271 -14.88 -5.30 22.10
CA ASP A 271 -14.47 -4.11 21.35
C ASP A 271 -14.39 -4.38 19.83
N ARG A 272 -13.86 -5.55 19.44
CA ARG A 272 -13.82 -5.97 18.02
C ARG A 272 -15.23 -6.16 17.46
N GLU A 273 -16.11 -6.79 18.20
CA GLU A 273 -17.50 -6.97 17.79
C GLU A 273 -18.25 -5.64 17.66
N GLU A 274 -17.96 -4.67 18.53
CA GLU A 274 -18.51 -3.32 18.45
C GLU A 274 -18.03 -2.59 17.19
N LEU A 275 -16.73 -2.64 16.88
CA LEU A 275 -16.18 -2.06 15.65
C LEU A 275 -16.83 -2.67 14.39
N SER A 276 -17.00 -3.99 14.37
CA SER A 276 -17.71 -4.68 13.28
C SER A 276 -19.17 -4.21 13.17
N MET A 277 -19.87 -4.05 14.30
CA MET A 277 -21.23 -3.54 14.33
C MET A 277 -21.32 -2.08 13.81
N GLN A 278 -20.41 -1.21 14.25
CA GLN A 278 -20.35 0.19 13.81
C GLN A 278 -20.10 0.30 12.30
N SER A 279 -19.20 -0.53 11.75
CA SER A 279 -18.98 -0.58 10.30
C SER A 279 -20.25 -0.99 9.53
N SER A 280 -21.03 -1.92 10.09
CA SER A 280 -22.31 -2.36 9.50
C SER A 280 -23.37 -1.25 9.57
N GLU A 281 -23.43 -0.49 10.67
CA GLU A 281 -24.30 0.69 10.78
C GLU A 281 -23.93 1.78 9.77
N GLU A 282 -22.64 1.99 9.50
CA GLU A 282 -22.17 3.02 8.57
C GLU A 282 -22.51 2.66 7.12
N VAL A 283 -22.32 1.40 6.73
CA VAL A 283 -22.79 0.86 5.44
C VAL A 283 -24.31 1.07 5.32
N PHE A 284 -25.07 0.68 6.35
CA PHE A 284 -26.52 0.85 6.33
C PHE A 284 -26.95 2.32 6.23
N ARG A 285 -26.28 3.23 6.94
CA ARG A 285 -26.54 4.67 6.84
C ARG A 285 -26.33 5.22 5.43
N SER A 286 -25.32 4.73 4.73
CA SER A 286 -25.04 5.14 3.35
C SER A 286 -26.15 4.72 2.38
N GLU A 287 -26.88 3.65 2.71
CA GLU A 287 -27.94 3.07 1.90
C GLU A 287 -29.35 3.57 2.27
N LEU A 288 -29.52 4.25 3.42
CA LEU A 288 -30.80 4.83 3.88
C LEU A 288 -31.58 5.63 2.82
N PRO A 289 -30.95 6.44 1.93
CA PRO A 289 -31.67 7.14 0.87
C PRO A 289 -32.49 6.19 -0.03
N TRP A 290 -32.00 4.97 -0.28
CA TRP A 290 -32.72 3.97 -1.08
C TRP A 290 -33.97 3.44 -0.41
N LEU A 291 -33.98 3.37 0.94
CA LEU A 291 -35.16 2.98 1.70
C LEU A 291 -36.31 4.00 1.54
N VAL A 292 -35.96 5.29 1.53
CA VAL A 292 -36.91 6.39 1.32
C VAL A 292 -37.36 6.44 -0.15
N LEU A 293 -36.40 6.37 -1.08
CA LEU A 293 -36.65 6.45 -2.52
C LEU A 293 -37.39 5.21 -3.05
N GLY A 294 -37.25 4.05 -2.43
CA GLY A 294 -37.86 2.80 -2.87
C GLY A 294 -39.38 2.88 -3.06
N LYS A 295 -40.07 3.65 -2.21
CA LYS A 295 -41.53 3.91 -2.36
C LYS A 295 -41.85 4.68 -3.64
N PHE A 296 -41.05 5.68 -3.98
CA PHE A 296 -41.23 6.50 -5.18
C PHE A 296 -40.84 5.73 -6.45
N VAL A 297 -39.75 4.97 -6.40
CA VAL A 297 -39.28 4.13 -7.51
C VAL A 297 -40.33 3.09 -7.89
N ARG A 298 -40.97 2.45 -6.90
CA ARG A 298 -42.08 1.51 -7.17
C ARG A 298 -43.24 2.17 -7.92
N GLY A 299 -43.69 3.35 -7.48
CA GLY A 299 -44.76 4.09 -8.15
C GLY A 299 -44.38 4.52 -9.58
N ALA A 300 -43.13 4.90 -9.78
CA ALA A 300 -42.61 5.25 -11.10
C ALA A 300 -42.59 4.05 -12.06
N VAL A 301 -42.15 2.86 -11.60
CA VAL A 301 -42.17 1.64 -12.42
C VAL A 301 -43.58 1.26 -12.84
N GLU A 302 -44.54 1.31 -11.91
CA GLU A 302 -45.94 0.99 -12.21
C GLU A 302 -46.53 1.96 -13.25
N THR A 303 -46.23 3.25 -13.11
CA THR A 303 -46.70 4.30 -14.03
C THR A 303 -46.12 4.11 -15.43
N VAL A 304 -44.80 3.87 -15.53
CA VAL A 304 -44.14 3.62 -16.83
C VAL A 304 -44.66 2.33 -17.47
N GLY A 305 -44.93 1.29 -16.67
CA GLY A 305 -45.55 0.05 -17.14
C GLY A 305 -46.92 0.29 -17.80
N LYS A 306 -47.80 1.04 -17.14
CA LYS A 306 -49.13 1.39 -17.66
C LYS A 306 -49.06 2.19 -18.96
N VAL A 307 -48.18 3.19 -19.04
CA VAL A 307 -47.99 3.99 -20.26
C VAL A 307 -47.50 3.12 -21.43
N LYS A 308 -46.60 2.17 -21.17
CA LYS A 308 -46.09 1.26 -22.20
C LYS A 308 -47.17 0.32 -22.72
N GLU A 309 -47.97 -0.25 -21.82
CA GLU A 309 -49.08 -1.12 -22.19
C GLU A 309 -50.11 -0.38 -23.05
N GLN A 310 -50.46 0.85 -22.67
CA GLN A 310 -51.34 1.71 -23.46
C GLN A 310 -50.76 2.03 -24.84
N ALA A 311 -49.47 2.41 -24.92
CA ALA A 311 -48.82 2.70 -26.20
C ALA A 311 -48.76 1.49 -27.15
N VAL A 312 -48.60 0.27 -26.61
CA VAL A 312 -48.66 -0.97 -27.40
C VAL A 312 -50.06 -1.21 -27.96
N GLN A 313 -51.10 -1.04 -27.13
CA GLN A 313 -52.49 -1.19 -27.58
C GLN A 313 -52.87 -0.19 -28.66
N GLU A 314 -52.48 1.08 -28.50
CA GLU A 314 -52.72 2.13 -29.49
C GLU A 314 -52.01 1.83 -30.82
N ARG A 315 -50.78 1.29 -30.80
CA ARG A 315 -50.07 0.84 -32.02
C ARG A 315 -50.74 -0.34 -32.72
N ILE A 316 -51.23 -1.33 -31.97
CA ILE A 316 -51.95 -2.48 -32.54
C ILE A 316 -53.23 -2.00 -33.23
N GLU A 317 -54.00 -1.14 -32.56
CA GLU A 317 -55.24 -0.58 -33.10
C GLU A 317 -54.98 0.30 -34.33
N GLN A 318 -53.90 1.09 -34.31
CA GLN A 318 -53.46 1.87 -35.46
C GLN A 318 -53.15 0.98 -36.67
N GLY A 319 -52.39 -0.10 -36.47
CA GLY A 319 -52.09 -1.08 -37.53
C GLY A 319 -53.37 -1.70 -38.10
N ARG A 320 -54.29 -2.12 -37.22
CA ARG A 320 -55.59 -2.68 -37.61
C ARG A 320 -56.40 -1.72 -38.48
N LEU A 321 -56.43 -0.44 -38.13
CA LEU A 321 -57.15 0.58 -38.91
C LEU A 321 -56.47 0.85 -40.26
N LEU A 322 -55.14 0.87 -40.32
CA LEU A 322 -54.39 1.03 -41.57
C LEU A 322 -54.68 -0.11 -42.54
N ASP A 323 -54.64 -1.37 -42.07
CA ASP A 323 -54.96 -2.56 -42.88
C ASP A 323 -56.40 -2.48 -43.42
N GLN A 324 -57.35 -2.03 -42.59
CA GLN A 324 -58.74 -1.84 -43.01
C GLN A 324 -58.89 -0.74 -44.06
N ILE A 325 -58.17 0.38 -43.92
CA ILE A 325 -58.19 1.48 -44.89
C ILE A 325 -57.61 1.03 -46.23
N GLU A 326 -56.49 0.32 -46.21
CA GLU A 326 -55.85 -0.21 -47.42
C GLU A 326 -56.78 -1.20 -48.14
N PHE A 327 -57.36 -2.15 -47.39
CA PHE A 327 -58.35 -3.07 -47.93
C PHE A 327 -59.55 -2.37 -48.59
N MET A 328 -60.09 -1.33 -47.95
CA MET A 328 -61.22 -0.57 -48.50
C MET A 328 -60.82 0.25 -49.73
N LYS A 329 -59.58 0.76 -49.80
CA LYS A 329 -59.03 1.44 -50.98
C LYS A 329 -58.85 0.47 -52.16
N ASP A 330 -58.36 -0.73 -51.90
CA ASP A 330 -58.22 -1.79 -52.91
C ASP A 330 -59.57 -2.25 -53.44
N LEU A 331 -60.54 -2.45 -52.55
CA LEU A 331 -61.91 -2.79 -52.93
C LEU A 331 -62.47 -1.71 -53.87
N LYS A 332 -62.35 -0.42 -53.48
CA LYS A 332 -62.77 0.73 -54.30
C LYS A 332 -62.08 0.75 -55.67
N GLY A 333 -60.77 0.50 -55.72
CA GLY A 333 -59.98 0.49 -56.95
C GLY A 333 -60.34 -0.64 -57.91
N SER A 334 -60.68 -1.82 -57.37
CA SER A 334 -61.07 -2.99 -58.17
C SER A 334 -62.48 -2.90 -58.77
N GLY A 335 -63.34 -2.02 -58.23
CA GLY A 335 -64.73 -1.87 -58.68
C GLY A 335 -65.60 -3.13 -58.50
N THR A 336 -65.10 -4.16 -57.81
CA THR A 336 -65.73 -5.48 -57.67
C THR A 336 -65.66 -5.92 -56.22
N CYS A 337 -66.76 -6.42 -55.68
CA CYS A 337 -66.83 -6.95 -54.32
C CYS A 337 -66.06 -8.28 -54.21
N ILE A 338 -65.65 -8.66 -52.99
CA ILE A 338 -64.95 -9.93 -52.69
C ILE A 338 -65.70 -11.16 -53.23
N CYS A 339 -67.04 -11.11 -53.24
CA CYS A 339 -67.88 -12.19 -53.77
C CYS A 339 -67.97 -12.23 -55.31
N GLY A 340 -67.28 -11.32 -56.02
CA GLY A 340 -67.26 -11.24 -57.48
C GLY A 340 -68.32 -10.31 -58.09
N THR A 341 -69.20 -9.72 -57.28
CA THR A 341 -70.25 -8.79 -57.76
C THR A 341 -69.67 -7.42 -58.10
N SER A 342 -69.94 -6.90 -59.30
CA SER A 342 -69.57 -5.53 -59.68
C SER A 342 -70.25 -4.49 -58.79
N MET A 343 -69.51 -3.48 -58.34
CA MET A 343 -70.06 -2.45 -57.45
C MET A 343 -70.81 -1.38 -58.22
N ASP A 344 -72.01 -1.06 -57.76
CA ASP A 344 -72.82 0.04 -58.26
C ASP A 344 -72.46 1.36 -57.54
N ALA A 345 -73.12 2.45 -57.95
CA ALA A 345 -72.86 3.78 -57.40
C ALA A 345 -73.16 3.87 -55.89
N ASP A 346 -74.15 3.12 -55.39
CA ASP A 346 -74.50 3.08 -53.96
C ASP A 346 -73.43 2.31 -53.16
N GLY A 347 -72.94 1.18 -53.69
CA GLY A 347 -71.83 0.43 -53.12
C GLY A 347 -70.55 1.26 -53.00
N MET A 348 -70.20 2.02 -54.06
CA MET A 348 -69.05 2.92 -54.06
C MET A 348 -69.21 4.06 -53.04
N ALA A 349 -70.41 4.64 -52.91
CA ALA A 349 -70.68 5.69 -51.93
C ALA A 349 -70.54 5.20 -50.47
N ARG A 350 -70.97 3.96 -50.18
CA ARG A 350 -70.83 3.35 -48.84
C ARG A 350 -69.38 3.07 -48.48
N ILE A 351 -68.55 2.69 -49.46
CA ILE A 351 -67.11 2.52 -49.25
C ILE A 351 -66.45 3.85 -48.91
N ASP A 352 -66.84 4.93 -49.59
CA ASP A 352 -66.33 6.27 -49.30
C ASP A 352 -66.73 6.74 -47.91
N GLU A 353 -67.96 6.48 -47.48
CA GLU A 353 -68.39 6.78 -46.11
C GLU A 353 -67.60 5.96 -45.07
N ALA A 354 -67.35 4.69 -45.34
CA ALA A 354 -66.56 3.83 -44.45
C ALA A 354 -65.09 4.27 -44.37
N LEU A 355 -64.48 4.68 -45.49
CA LEU A 355 -63.13 5.22 -45.53
C LEU A 355 -63.01 6.49 -44.69
N VAL A 356 -63.95 7.43 -44.82
CA VAL A 356 -63.97 8.66 -44.01
C VAL A 356 -64.06 8.33 -42.51
N LYS A 357 -64.88 7.36 -42.12
CA LYS A 357 -65.01 6.92 -40.72
C LYS A 357 -63.70 6.30 -40.21
N LEU A 358 -63.05 5.44 -41.00
CA LEU A 358 -61.80 4.79 -40.62
C LEU A 358 -60.64 5.80 -40.53
N GLU A 359 -60.52 6.71 -41.50
CA GLU A 359 -59.50 7.77 -41.50
C GLU A 359 -59.71 8.75 -40.32
N SER A 360 -60.96 9.07 -39.98
CA SER A 360 -61.28 9.86 -38.79
C SER A 360 -60.90 9.13 -37.49
N ALA A 361 -61.16 7.82 -37.39
CA ALA A 361 -60.78 7.03 -36.22
C ALA A 361 -59.25 6.95 -36.07
N LEU A 362 -58.54 6.75 -37.18
CA LEU A 362 -57.07 6.75 -37.21
C LEU A 362 -56.51 8.10 -36.72
N GLY A 363 -57.12 9.22 -37.11
CA GLY A 363 -56.73 10.56 -36.68
C GLY A 363 -56.92 10.84 -35.18
N THR A 364 -57.72 10.04 -34.47
CA THR A 364 -57.91 10.17 -33.01
C THR A 364 -56.87 9.44 -32.17
N ILE A 365 -56.09 8.54 -32.77
CA ILE A 365 -55.05 7.79 -32.07
C ILE A 365 -53.79 8.66 -31.95
N GLN A 366 -53.41 9.00 -30.71
CA GLN A 366 -52.12 9.64 -30.45
C GLN A 366 -51.03 8.57 -30.32
N VAL A 367 -50.08 8.55 -31.26
CA VAL A 367 -48.95 7.62 -31.17
C VAL A 367 -47.95 8.15 -30.13
N ILE A 368 -47.88 7.50 -28.99
CA ILE A 368 -46.87 7.78 -27.97
C ILE A 368 -45.51 7.24 -28.46
N GLU A 369 -44.50 8.09 -28.59
CA GLU A 369 -43.13 7.67 -28.93
C GLU A 369 -42.52 6.85 -27.78
N THR A 370 -42.40 5.53 -27.98
CA THR A 370 -41.93 4.58 -26.96
C THR A 370 -40.41 4.60 -26.73
N ASP A 371 -39.63 5.18 -27.66
CA ASP A 371 -38.15 5.12 -27.61
C ASP A 371 -37.57 5.86 -26.41
N ARG A 372 -38.27 6.89 -25.89
CA ARG A 372 -37.90 7.60 -24.66
C ARG A 372 -38.09 6.78 -23.38
N TYR A 373 -38.92 5.74 -23.40
CA TYR A 373 -39.31 4.97 -22.21
C TYR A 373 -38.53 3.65 -22.02
N SER A 374 -37.86 3.18 -23.08
CA SER A 374 -37.03 1.96 -23.06
C SER A 374 -35.87 2.06 -22.07
N TRP A 375 -35.12 3.17 -22.12
CA TRP A 375 -33.98 3.44 -21.25
C TRP A 375 -34.39 3.65 -19.79
N THR A 376 -35.51 4.35 -19.58
CA THR A 376 -36.06 4.62 -18.25
C THR A 376 -36.47 3.34 -17.50
N GLN A 377 -36.93 2.32 -18.23
CA GLN A 377 -37.41 1.09 -17.62
C GLN A 377 -36.27 0.28 -16.99
N SER A 378 -35.15 0.10 -17.72
CA SER A 378 -33.97 -0.62 -17.21
C SER A 378 -33.42 0.00 -15.94
N ASP A 379 -33.26 1.33 -15.95
CA ASP A 379 -32.76 2.11 -14.81
C ASP A 379 -33.70 2.02 -13.61
N LEU A 380 -35.02 2.09 -13.84
CA LEU A 380 -36.01 1.97 -12.79
C LEU A 380 -36.08 0.54 -12.21
N THR A 381 -35.94 -0.52 -13.01
CA THR A 381 -35.83 -1.89 -12.49
C THR A 381 -34.55 -2.10 -11.67
N THR A 382 -33.44 -1.51 -12.10
CA THR A 382 -32.17 -1.56 -11.35
C THR A 382 -32.31 -0.81 -10.03
N ALA A 383 -32.93 0.37 -10.04
CA ALA A 383 -33.24 1.13 -8.83
C ALA A 383 -34.20 0.38 -7.89
N MET A 384 -35.20 -0.34 -8.44
CA MET A 384 -36.08 -1.22 -7.65
C MET A 384 -35.31 -2.36 -7.00
N GLY A 385 -34.39 -2.99 -7.73
CA GLY A 385 -33.53 -4.06 -7.19
C GLY A 385 -32.71 -3.59 -6.00
N LYS A 386 -32.07 -2.42 -6.12
CA LYS A 386 -31.35 -1.78 -5.01
C LYS A 386 -32.25 -1.46 -3.83
N ALA A 387 -33.38 -0.80 -4.06
CA ALA A 387 -34.31 -0.46 -3.00
C ALA A 387 -34.82 -1.70 -2.23
N ARG A 388 -35.08 -2.81 -2.95
CA ARG A 388 -35.50 -4.06 -2.33
C ARG A 388 -34.40 -4.71 -1.51
N SER A 389 -33.16 -4.71 -2.01
CA SER A 389 -31.99 -5.20 -1.27
C SER A 389 -31.83 -4.45 0.06
N VAL A 390 -31.93 -3.13 0.03
CA VAL A 390 -31.83 -2.28 1.23
C VAL A 390 -33.01 -2.50 2.18
N GLU A 391 -34.23 -2.76 1.67
CA GLU A 391 -35.38 -3.13 2.51
C GLU A 391 -35.21 -4.49 3.20
N GLU A 392 -34.59 -5.47 2.54
CA GLU A 392 -34.26 -6.77 3.14
C GLU A 392 -33.18 -6.63 4.21
N GLU A 393 -32.15 -5.82 3.95
CA GLU A 393 -31.07 -5.53 4.88
C GLU A 393 -31.54 -4.69 6.08
N ALA A 394 -32.47 -3.75 5.87
CA ALA A 394 -33.10 -2.96 6.93
C ALA A 394 -33.87 -3.80 7.95
N ARG A 395 -34.38 -4.98 7.56
CA ARG A 395 -34.99 -5.92 8.51
C ARG A 395 -33.97 -6.48 9.51
N GLY A 396 -32.68 -6.48 9.16
CA GLY A 396 -31.56 -6.84 10.03
C GLY A 396 -31.21 -5.79 11.08
N VAL A 397 -31.73 -4.56 10.99
CA VAL A 397 -31.44 -3.45 11.94
C VAL A 397 -31.93 -3.77 13.35
N HIS A 398 -33.04 -4.50 13.49
CA HIS A 398 -33.47 -5.01 14.79
C HIS A 398 -32.45 -5.96 15.43
N GLY A 399 -31.68 -6.69 14.60
CA GLY A 399 -30.55 -7.50 15.05
C GLY A 399 -29.38 -6.65 15.56
N LEU A 400 -29.12 -5.50 14.95
CA LEU A 400 -28.06 -4.58 15.39
C LEU A 400 -28.39 -3.93 16.74
N GLU A 401 -29.64 -3.50 16.96
CA GLU A 401 -30.06 -2.97 18.27
C GLU A 401 -29.97 -4.03 19.37
N ALA A 402 -30.37 -5.27 19.09
CA ALA A 402 -30.25 -6.38 20.03
C ALA A 402 -28.78 -6.72 20.32
N LYS A 403 -27.92 -6.72 19.28
CA LYS A 403 -26.48 -6.93 19.41
C LYS A 403 -25.82 -5.82 20.23
N ARG A 404 -26.20 -4.55 20.02
CA ARG A 404 -25.70 -3.43 20.82
C ARG A 404 -26.01 -3.58 22.31
N ARG A 405 -27.25 -3.93 22.64
CA ARG A 405 -27.64 -4.20 24.04
C ARG A 405 -26.87 -5.36 24.64
N TYR A 406 -26.64 -6.41 23.86
CA TYR A 406 -25.82 -7.56 24.28
C TYR A 406 -24.38 -7.14 24.58
N LEU A 407 -23.76 -6.34 23.71
CA LEU A 407 -22.40 -5.85 23.91
C LEU A 407 -22.31 -4.96 25.16
N ASP A 408 -23.24 -4.00 25.33
CA ASP A 408 -23.27 -3.12 26.50
C ASP A 408 -23.42 -3.90 27.83
N ASP A 409 -24.31 -4.90 27.89
CA ASP A 409 -24.50 -5.72 29.09
C ASP A 409 -23.27 -6.57 29.41
N ASN A 410 -22.65 -7.19 28.40
CA ASN A 410 -21.45 -8.00 28.62
C ASN A 410 -20.25 -7.15 29.00
N ARG A 411 -20.10 -5.94 28.43
CA ARG A 411 -19.03 -5.00 28.80
C ARG A 411 -19.18 -4.58 30.25
N PHE A 412 -20.38 -4.19 30.66
CA PHE A 412 -20.66 -3.86 32.06
C PHE A 412 -20.35 -5.01 33.02
N ARG A 413 -20.68 -6.26 32.65
CA ARG A 413 -20.35 -7.45 33.45
C ARG A 413 -18.85 -7.70 33.53
N ALA A 414 -18.14 -7.58 32.41
CA ALA A 414 -16.70 -7.78 32.34
C ALA A 414 -15.96 -6.74 33.20
N GLU A 415 -16.33 -5.46 33.10
CA GLU A 415 -15.77 -4.38 33.92
C GLU A 415 -15.96 -4.65 35.41
N ARG A 416 -17.16 -5.05 35.83
CA ARG A 416 -17.45 -5.38 37.24
C ARG A 416 -16.70 -6.61 37.73
N ALA A 417 -16.48 -7.61 36.87
CA ALA A 417 -15.66 -8.78 37.21
C ALA A 417 -14.18 -8.39 37.34
N LEU A 418 -13.67 -7.57 36.43
CA LEU A 418 -12.30 -7.08 36.44
C LEU A 418 -12.01 -6.23 37.67
N GLU A 419 -12.97 -5.39 38.08
CA GLU A 419 -12.90 -4.60 39.32
C GLU A 419 -12.75 -5.51 40.55
N ARG A 420 -13.54 -6.58 40.64
CA ARG A 420 -13.49 -7.56 41.74
C ARG A 420 -12.16 -8.32 41.79
N GLU A 421 -11.68 -8.81 40.64
CA GLU A 421 -10.40 -9.54 40.60
C GLU A 421 -9.23 -8.63 40.94
N ASN A 422 -9.25 -7.36 40.49
CA ASN A 422 -8.25 -6.37 40.88
C ASN A 422 -8.29 -6.03 42.38
N GLU A 423 -9.48 -6.01 43.00
CA GLU A 423 -9.62 -5.84 44.44
C GLU A 423 -9.11 -7.07 45.22
N SER A 424 -9.34 -8.27 44.69
CA SER A 424 -8.73 -9.50 45.23
C SER A 424 -7.21 -9.46 45.12
N LEU A 425 -6.67 -9.00 43.99
CA LEU A 425 -5.24 -8.84 43.77
C LEU A 425 -4.62 -7.85 44.77
N ARG A 426 -5.29 -6.72 45.03
CA ARG A 426 -4.91 -5.73 46.07
C ARG A 426 -4.75 -6.35 47.45
N ALA A 427 -5.72 -7.16 47.84
CA ALA A 427 -5.75 -7.76 49.17
C ALA A 427 -4.59 -8.75 49.37
N HIS A 428 -4.21 -9.48 48.32
CA HIS A 428 -3.11 -10.44 48.35
C HIS A 428 -1.73 -9.76 48.29
N SER A 429 -1.56 -8.78 47.39
CA SER A 429 -0.28 -8.06 47.23
C SER A 429 0.11 -7.20 48.44
N ALA A 430 -0.80 -6.92 49.36
CA ALA A 430 -0.53 -6.18 50.60
C ALA A 430 0.39 -6.92 51.59
N GLN A 431 0.64 -8.22 51.38
CA GLN A 431 1.44 -9.07 52.28
C GLN A 431 2.95 -8.99 52.03
N ASN A 432 3.38 -8.50 50.86
CA ASN A 432 4.79 -8.40 50.46
C ASN A 432 5.12 -6.99 49.92
N LEU A 433 6.21 -6.37 50.42
CA LEU A 433 6.58 -4.98 50.08
C LEU A 433 6.89 -4.78 48.59
N ARG A 434 7.56 -5.73 47.95
CA ARG A 434 7.89 -5.64 46.51
C ARG A 434 6.65 -5.80 45.64
N GLU A 435 5.77 -6.74 45.98
CA GLU A 435 4.50 -6.95 45.27
C GLU A 435 3.60 -5.72 45.40
N LYS A 436 3.56 -5.12 46.60
CA LYS A 436 2.82 -3.89 46.86
C LYS A 436 3.32 -2.72 46.00
N GLU A 437 4.63 -2.53 45.86
CA GLU A 437 5.20 -1.47 45.02
C GLU A 437 4.84 -1.62 43.54
N VAL A 438 4.94 -2.84 43.00
CA VAL A 438 4.55 -3.14 41.61
C VAL A 438 3.04 -2.95 41.43
N PHE A 439 2.25 -3.40 42.38
CA PHE A 439 0.80 -3.28 42.37
C PHE A 439 0.32 -1.82 42.46
N ASP A 440 0.90 -1.02 43.36
CA ASP A 440 0.59 0.40 43.51
C ASP A 440 0.92 1.16 42.21
N ARG A 441 2.04 0.80 41.56
CA ARG A 441 2.40 1.36 40.26
C ARG A 441 1.42 0.98 39.16
N LEU A 442 0.95 -0.28 39.10
CA LEU A 442 -0.10 -0.69 38.16
C LEU A 442 -1.41 0.06 38.39
N THR A 443 -1.80 0.24 39.65
CA THR A 443 -3.02 1.00 39.98
C THR A 443 -2.89 2.45 39.52
N GLN A 444 -1.71 3.05 39.68
CA GLN A 444 -1.46 4.40 39.17
C GLN A 444 -1.55 4.45 37.64
N LEU A 445 -0.85 3.56 36.94
CA LEU A 445 -0.86 3.50 35.47
C LEU A 445 -2.26 3.24 34.91
N THR A 446 -3.06 2.41 35.59
CA THR A 446 -4.46 2.14 35.19
C THR A 446 -5.35 3.38 35.36
N LYS A 447 -5.12 4.19 36.40
CA LYS A 447 -5.81 5.48 36.56
C LYS A 447 -5.38 6.48 35.49
N GLU A 448 -4.08 6.55 35.19
CA GLU A 448 -3.54 7.40 34.12
C GLU A 448 -4.13 6.99 32.76
N LYS A 449 -4.24 5.68 32.49
CA LYS A 449 -4.91 5.12 31.31
C LYS A 449 -6.36 5.56 31.22
N ALA A 450 -7.15 5.44 32.28
CA ALA A 450 -8.55 5.85 32.29
C ALA A 450 -8.72 7.35 31.98
N VAL A 451 -7.84 8.21 32.50
CA VAL A 451 -7.85 9.65 32.22
C VAL A 451 -7.52 9.93 30.75
N VAL A 452 -6.52 9.25 30.18
CA VAL A 452 -6.16 9.40 28.75
C VAL A 452 -7.29 8.89 27.86
N GLN A 453 -7.91 7.76 28.19
CA GLN A 453 -9.06 7.21 27.46
C GLN A 453 -10.24 8.19 27.43
N SER A 454 -10.59 8.79 28.57
CA SER A 454 -11.65 9.79 28.65
C SER A 454 -11.34 11.03 27.80
N LYS A 455 -10.09 11.55 27.85
CA LYS A 455 -9.67 12.66 26.97
C LYS A 455 -9.73 12.29 25.49
N LEU A 456 -9.39 11.06 25.17
CA LEU A 456 -9.40 10.55 23.80
C LEU A 456 -10.84 10.51 23.25
N GLU A 457 -11.81 10.05 24.06
CA GLU A 457 -13.24 10.13 23.72
C GLU A 457 -13.70 11.59 23.52
N GLU A 458 -13.35 12.50 24.43
CA GLU A 458 -13.68 13.93 24.28
C GLU A 458 -13.14 14.53 22.98
N VAL A 459 -11.88 14.21 22.62
CA VAL A 459 -11.26 14.67 21.37
C VAL A 459 -11.94 14.06 20.15
N ARG A 460 -12.31 12.77 20.20
CA ARG A 460 -13.07 12.11 19.12
C ARG A 460 -14.44 12.74 18.91
N ASP A 461 -15.16 13.03 19.99
CA ASP A 461 -16.47 13.68 19.92
C ASP A 461 -16.37 15.10 19.37
N ALA A 462 -15.38 15.87 19.85
CA ALA A 462 -15.10 17.20 19.34
C ALA A 462 -14.75 17.18 17.84
N LEU A 463 -13.96 16.19 17.40
CA LEU A 463 -13.61 16.01 15.98
C LEU A 463 -14.85 15.67 15.15
N ASN A 464 -15.71 14.78 15.64
CA ASN A 464 -16.96 14.41 14.97
C ASN A 464 -17.91 15.61 14.82
N VAL A 465 -18.08 16.42 15.87
CA VAL A 465 -18.86 17.66 15.81
C VAL A 465 -18.27 18.63 14.80
N THR A 466 -16.95 18.85 14.85
CA THR A 466 -16.25 19.76 13.92
C THR A 466 -16.39 19.29 12.47
N ARG A 467 -16.25 17.98 12.20
CA ARG A 467 -16.46 17.39 10.87
C ARG A 467 -17.89 17.61 10.35
N ARG A 468 -18.91 17.46 11.21
CA ARG A 468 -20.31 17.76 10.84
C ARG A 468 -20.50 19.23 10.49
N GLN A 469 -19.88 20.15 11.25
CA GLN A 469 -19.93 21.58 10.98
C GLN A 469 -19.26 21.93 9.65
N VAL A 470 -18.10 21.32 9.35
CA VAL A 470 -17.42 21.46 8.06
C VAL A 470 -18.32 20.99 6.92
N ALA A 471 -18.91 19.79 7.03
CA ALA A 471 -19.78 19.24 5.99
C ALA A 471 -21.02 20.11 5.72
N GLU A 472 -21.64 20.68 6.76
CA GLU A 472 -22.79 21.57 6.58
C GLU A 472 -22.38 22.90 5.92
N LEU A 473 -21.26 23.50 6.30
CA LEU A 473 -20.76 24.72 5.66
C LEU A 473 -20.35 24.47 4.21
N GLU A 474 -19.70 23.34 3.91
CA GLU A 474 -19.37 22.93 2.54
C GLU A 474 -20.63 22.79 1.69
N ARG A 475 -21.69 22.16 2.24
CA ARG A 475 -22.98 22.03 1.56
C ARG A 475 -23.65 23.38 1.32
N GLN A 476 -23.58 24.30 2.29
CA GLN A 476 -24.09 25.66 2.13
C GLN A 476 -23.33 26.41 1.04
N LEU A 477 -22.00 26.26 1.00
CA LEU A 477 -21.14 26.82 -0.04
C LEU A 477 -21.53 26.27 -1.42
N GLU A 478 -21.66 24.95 -1.56
CA GLU A 478 -22.04 24.27 -2.79
C GLU A 478 -23.41 24.73 -3.33
N ILE A 479 -24.40 24.87 -2.44
CA ILE A 479 -25.73 25.41 -2.79
C ILE A 479 -25.62 26.88 -3.23
N SER A 480 -24.82 27.68 -2.53
CA SER A 480 -24.64 29.10 -2.86
C SER A 480 -23.98 29.30 -4.23
N PHE A 481 -23.04 28.40 -4.58
CA PHE A 481 -22.29 28.44 -5.82
C PHE A 481 -23.06 27.90 -7.03
N SER A 482 -23.89 26.87 -6.83
CA SER A 482 -24.76 26.29 -7.88
C SER A 482 -25.76 27.29 -8.48
N LYS A 483 -26.08 28.38 -7.75
CA LYS A 483 -27.10 29.37 -8.13
C LYS A 483 -26.60 30.50 -9.03
N LYS A 484 -25.29 30.67 -9.26
CA LYS A 484 -24.75 31.94 -9.79
C LYS A 484 -24.00 31.92 -11.15
N SER A 485 -23.54 30.80 -11.73
CA SER A 485 -22.93 30.78 -13.09
C SER A 485 -22.63 29.37 -13.65
N SER A 486 -22.60 29.21 -14.98
CA SER A 486 -22.15 27.98 -15.67
C SER A 486 -20.65 27.70 -15.47
N ALA A 487 -19.82 28.74 -15.31
CA ALA A 487 -18.38 28.60 -15.05
C ALA A 487 -18.12 28.00 -13.67
N SER A 488 -18.84 28.43 -12.64
CA SER A 488 -18.74 27.89 -11.27
C SER A 488 -19.13 26.43 -11.19
N ARG A 489 -20.11 26.01 -12.00
CA ARG A 489 -20.55 24.61 -12.09
C ARG A 489 -19.44 23.70 -12.61
N ALA A 490 -18.70 24.14 -13.63
CA ALA A 490 -17.57 23.39 -14.18
C ALA A 490 -16.40 23.27 -13.18
N ILE A 491 -16.13 24.32 -12.40
CA ILE A 491 -15.10 24.30 -11.36
C ILE A 491 -15.52 23.37 -10.20
N LEU A 492 -16.78 23.43 -9.76
CA LEU A 492 -17.33 22.51 -8.74
C LEU A 492 -17.25 21.04 -9.17
N GLU A 493 -17.55 20.74 -10.44
CA GLU A 493 -17.36 19.39 -10.97
C GLU A 493 -15.90 18.94 -10.93
N SER A 494 -14.96 19.86 -11.20
CA SER A 494 -13.53 19.58 -11.15
C SER A 494 -13.06 19.30 -9.72
N ILE A 495 -13.55 20.08 -8.73
CA ILE A 495 -13.33 19.83 -7.30
C ILE A 495 -13.91 18.47 -6.88
N SER A 496 -15.13 18.15 -7.31
CA SER A 496 -15.76 16.84 -7.03
C SER A 496 -14.96 15.67 -7.60
N ARG A 497 -14.43 15.80 -8.82
CA ARG A 497 -13.53 14.79 -9.42
C ARG A 497 -12.23 14.66 -8.62
N ALA A 498 -11.63 15.78 -8.21
CA ALA A 498 -10.42 15.77 -7.39
C ALA A 498 -10.65 15.09 -6.03
N ASN A 499 -11.78 15.37 -5.35
CA ASN A 499 -12.13 14.72 -4.08
C ASN A 499 -12.34 13.21 -4.23
N ARG A 500 -12.99 12.77 -5.32
CA ARG A 500 -13.11 11.33 -5.62
C ARG A 500 -11.76 10.68 -5.87
N ALA A 501 -10.87 11.36 -6.58
CA ALA A 501 -9.51 10.88 -6.79
C ALA A 501 -8.73 10.79 -5.46
N LEU A 502 -8.78 11.82 -4.61
CA LEU A 502 -8.15 11.80 -3.28
C LEU A 502 -8.63 10.60 -2.45
N LYS A 503 -9.94 10.37 -2.38
CA LYS A 503 -10.50 9.22 -1.65
C LYS A 503 -9.99 7.89 -2.22
N ALA A 504 -9.95 7.75 -3.55
CA ALA A 504 -9.41 6.56 -4.18
C ALA A 504 -7.92 6.36 -3.88
N PHE A 505 -7.12 7.42 -3.87
CA PHE A 505 -5.69 7.34 -3.49
C PHE A 505 -5.50 6.96 -2.03
N ASP A 506 -6.31 7.49 -1.10
CA ASP A 506 -6.31 7.07 0.30
C ASP A 506 -6.57 5.57 0.43
N GLU A 507 -7.63 5.07 -0.21
CA GLU A 507 -7.97 3.64 -0.21
C GLU A 507 -6.87 2.76 -0.86
N ILE A 508 -6.24 3.24 -1.94
CA ILE A 508 -5.16 2.51 -2.63
C ILE A 508 -3.91 2.44 -1.75
N VAL A 509 -3.54 3.53 -1.07
CA VAL A 509 -2.37 3.57 -0.17
C VAL A 509 -2.56 2.56 0.96
N ASP A 510 -3.71 2.58 1.63
CA ASP A 510 -3.99 1.70 2.76
C ASP A 510 -4.03 0.23 2.32
N ARG A 511 -4.73 -0.07 1.21
CA ARG A 511 -4.81 -1.43 0.68
C ARG A 511 -3.46 -1.96 0.21
N SER A 512 -2.67 -1.13 -0.47
CA SER A 512 -1.34 -1.52 -0.97
C SER A 512 -0.38 -1.78 0.18
N ALA A 513 -0.43 -0.96 1.24
CA ALA A 513 0.36 -1.13 2.44
C ALA A 513 0.07 -2.47 3.11
N GLU A 514 -1.21 -2.77 3.35
CA GLU A 514 -1.62 -4.01 4.03
C GLU A 514 -1.33 -5.25 3.18
N GLN A 515 -1.63 -5.21 1.88
CA GLN A 515 -1.35 -6.32 0.98
C GLN A 515 0.15 -6.65 0.93
N LYS A 516 1.01 -5.63 0.83
CA LYS A 516 2.45 -5.82 0.76
C LYS A 516 3.05 -6.21 2.09
N ARG A 517 2.57 -5.67 3.21
CA ARG A 517 2.92 -6.13 4.55
C ARG A 517 2.67 -7.63 4.71
N ALA A 518 1.46 -8.09 4.37
CA ALA A 518 1.09 -9.50 4.44
C ALA A 518 1.97 -10.38 3.54
N GLU A 519 2.27 -9.92 2.32
CA GLU A 519 3.17 -10.61 1.39
C GLU A 519 4.60 -10.74 1.96
N ILE A 520 5.15 -9.65 2.52
CA ILE A 520 6.46 -9.65 3.16
C ILE A 520 6.47 -10.57 4.37
N GLU A 521 5.42 -10.55 5.20
CA GLU A 521 5.32 -11.43 6.39
C GLU A 521 5.39 -12.90 6.01
N VAL A 522 4.62 -13.31 4.99
CA VAL A 522 4.59 -14.70 4.51
C VAL A 522 5.96 -15.12 3.98
N ARG A 523 6.57 -14.32 3.11
CA ARG A 523 7.87 -14.62 2.50
C ARG A 523 9.00 -14.63 3.54
N SER A 524 9.01 -13.64 4.43
CA SER A 524 10.01 -13.53 5.50
C SER A 524 9.88 -14.69 6.49
N SER A 525 8.66 -15.12 6.83
CA SER A 525 8.42 -16.28 7.70
C SER A 525 8.93 -17.58 7.09
N LYS A 526 8.71 -17.77 5.78
CA LYS A 526 9.21 -18.93 5.05
C LYS A 526 10.74 -19.00 5.07
N ILE A 527 11.40 -17.86 4.86
CA ILE A 527 12.87 -17.78 4.94
C ILE A 527 13.33 -18.02 6.39
N TYR A 528 12.70 -17.38 7.36
CA TYR A 528 13.07 -17.49 8.77
C TYR A 528 12.98 -18.92 9.31
N THR A 529 11.87 -19.61 9.05
CA THR A 529 11.68 -21.01 9.47
C THR A 529 12.70 -21.96 8.85
N SER A 530 13.26 -21.60 7.69
CA SER A 530 14.30 -22.39 7.03
C SER A 530 15.71 -22.18 7.61
N ILE A 531 15.97 -21.03 8.26
CA ILE A 531 17.30 -20.66 8.78
C ILE A 531 17.38 -20.78 10.30
N THR A 532 16.28 -20.54 11.02
CA THR A 532 16.23 -20.54 12.49
C THR A 532 16.79 -21.83 13.08
N ASN A 533 17.52 -21.74 14.19
CA ASN A 533 18.08 -22.89 14.89
C ASN A 533 17.04 -23.65 15.76
N LYS A 534 15.89 -23.03 16.06
CA LYS A 534 14.81 -23.54 16.92
C LYS A 534 13.46 -23.66 16.17
N PRO A 535 13.37 -24.54 15.16
CA PRO A 535 12.17 -24.65 14.31
C PRO A 535 10.92 -25.18 15.03
N LYS A 536 11.08 -25.72 16.26
CA LYS A 536 9.97 -26.13 17.11
C LYS A 536 9.47 -25.02 18.03
N GLU A 537 10.32 -24.05 18.37
CA GLU A 537 9.93 -22.93 19.24
C GLU A 537 9.40 -21.75 18.42
N PHE A 538 9.99 -21.50 17.24
CA PHE A 538 9.65 -20.37 16.40
C PHE A 538 9.10 -20.80 15.04
N ILE A 539 7.88 -20.37 14.75
CA ILE A 539 7.10 -20.80 13.57
C ILE A 539 7.06 -19.74 12.45
N GLY A 540 7.65 -18.57 12.66
CA GLY A 540 7.73 -17.53 11.63
C GLY A 540 8.00 -16.14 12.18
N LEU A 541 7.77 -15.15 11.32
CA LEU A 541 7.82 -13.73 11.64
C LEU A 541 6.40 -13.15 11.59
N SER A 542 6.18 -12.08 12.34
CA SER A 542 4.93 -11.31 12.35
C SER A 542 5.28 -9.85 12.18
N ILE A 543 4.58 -9.13 11.31
CA ILE A 543 4.81 -7.70 11.08
C ILE A 543 3.61 -6.94 11.60
N ASP A 544 3.81 -6.04 12.56
CA ASP A 544 2.73 -5.25 13.12
C ASP A 544 2.05 -4.37 12.04
N PRO A 545 0.70 -4.37 11.95
CA PRO A 545 -0.03 -3.62 10.91
C PRO A 545 0.13 -2.10 10.97
N GLN A 546 0.45 -1.53 12.14
CA GLN A 546 0.51 -0.09 12.35
C GLN A 546 1.95 0.43 12.43
N SER A 547 2.80 -0.27 13.19
CA SER A 547 4.19 0.14 13.42
C SER A 547 5.19 -0.47 12.43
N PHE A 548 4.79 -1.53 11.70
CA PHE A 548 5.68 -2.37 10.88
C PHE A 548 6.84 -2.98 11.67
N GLU A 549 6.70 -3.06 13.01
CA GLU A 549 7.65 -3.76 13.85
C GLU A 549 7.61 -5.26 13.54
N VAL A 550 8.77 -5.85 13.28
CA VAL A 550 8.88 -7.29 13.04
C VAL A 550 9.08 -7.99 14.39
N LYS A 551 8.34 -9.05 14.63
CA LYS A 551 8.43 -9.92 15.82
C LYS A 551 8.57 -11.36 15.39
N VAL A 552 9.15 -12.20 16.25
CA VAL A 552 9.20 -13.65 16.01
C VAL A 552 7.94 -14.28 16.59
N ARG A 553 7.26 -15.13 15.82
CA ARG A 553 6.07 -15.86 16.26
C ARG A 553 6.50 -17.20 16.84
N ALA A 554 6.17 -17.44 18.11
CA ALA A 554 6.42 -18.71 18.78
C ALA A 554 5.30 -19.74 18.51
N GLU A 555 5.57 -21.03 18.71
CA GLU A 555 4.59 -22.12 18.53
C GLU A 555 3.33 -21.93 19.38
N GLY A 556 3.46 -21.35 20.58
CA GLY A 556 2.35 -21.02 21.48
C GLY A 556 1.49 -19.81 21.07
N GLY A 557 1.82 -19.15 19.95
CA GLY A 557 1.15 -17.94 19.48
C GLY A 557 1.74 -16.62 20.02
N ASP A 558 2.63 -16.70 21.00
CA ASP A 558 3.31 -15.54 21.56
C ASP A 558 4.19 -14.83 20.52
N LEU A 559 4.21 -13.50 20.60
CA LEU A 559 5.09 -12.65 19.82
C LEU A 559 6.30 -12.25 20.65
N VAL A 560 7.48 -12.70 20.22
CA VAL A 560 8.76 -12.40 20.85
C VAL A 560 9.35 -11.15 20.22
N GLU A 561 9.50 -10.10 21.04
CA GLU A 561 10.19 -8.86 20.69
C GLU A 561 11.67 -9.12 20.36
N SER A 562 12.20 -8.39 19.38
CA SER A 562 13.58 -8.54 18.91
C SER A 562 14.62 -8.44 20.04
N ARG A 563 14.39 -7.57 21.03
CA ARG A 563 15.29 -7.35 22.18
C ARG A 563 15.47 -8.59 23.07
N LYS A 564 14.52 -9.52 23.05
CA LYS A 564 14.57 -10.77 23.84
C LYS A 564 15.32 -11.90 23.11
N LEU A 565 15.63 -11.69 21.82
CA LEU A 565 16.37 -12.64 21.00
C LEU A 565 17.88 -12.47 21.22
N SER A 566 18.60 -13.58 21.14
CA SER A 566 20.07 -13.57 21.07
C SER A 566 20.56 -12.80 19.83
N ASP A 567 21.83 -12.37 19.83
CA ASP A 567 22.41 -11.66 18.68
C ASP A 567 22.30 -12.47 17.37
N GLY A 568 22.51 -13.78 17.44
CA GLY A 568 22.37 -14.67 16.28
C GLY A 568 20.92 -14.78 15.78
N GLU A 569 19.95 -14.93 16.68
CA GLU A 569 18.53 -14.99 16.33
C GLU A 569 18.03 -13.66 15.74
N ARG A 570 18.48 -12.52 16.27
CA ARG A 570 18.18 -11.20 15.71
C ARG A 570 18.77 -11.03 14.31
N HIS A 571 19.99 -11.52 14.08
CA HIS A 571 20.65 -11.46 12.78
C HIS A 571 19.91 -12.34 11.74
N VAL A 572 19.48 -13.54 12.12
CA VAL A 572 18.66 -14.41 11.26
C VAL A 572 17.30 -13.80 10.97
N MET A 573 16.65 -13.20 11.97
CA MET A 573 15.41 -12.46 11.78
C MET A 573 15.56 -11.32 10.79
N ALA A 574 16.60 -10.49 10.93
CA ALA A 574 16.89 -9.39 10.02
C ALA A 574 17.15 -9.87 8.59
N LEU A 575 18.00 -10.89 8.40
CA LEU A 575 18.24 -11.49 7.09
C LEU A 575 16.97 -12.04 6.44
N SER A 576 16.13 -12.70 7.23
CA SER A 576 14.88 -13.30 6.75
C SER A 576 13.88 -12.23 6.32
N PHE A 577 13.77 -11.17 7.09
CA PHE A 577 12.95 -10.01 6.76
C PHE A 577 13.45 -9.30 5.50
N LEU A 578 14.76 -9.05 5.39
CA LEU A 578 15.36 -8.43 4.22
C LEU A 578 15.20 -9.28 2.95
N GLY A 579 15.36 -10.59 3.08
CA GLY A 579 15.09 -11.55 1.99
C GLY A 579 13.61 -11.52 1.57
N GLY A 580 12.68 -11.55 2.54
CA GLY A 580 11.25 -11.52 2.25
C GLY A 580 10.78 -10.19 1.67
N LEU A 581 11.38 -9.07 2.11
CA LEU A 581 11.15 -7.73 1.58
C LEU A 581 11.61 -7.62 0.13
N LYS A 582 12.81 -8.09 -0.16
CA LYS A 582 13.33 -8.15 -1.53
C LYS A 582 12.41 -8.99 -2.42
N ASP A 583 12.04 -10.18 -1.95
CA ASP A 583 11.22 -11.11 -2.72
C ASP A 583 9.81 -10.52 -2.99
N ALA A 584 9.19 -9.88 -2.00
CA ALA A 584 7.88 -9.24 -2.12
C ALA A 584 7.86 -7.99 -3.02
N THR A 585 8.98 -7.30 -3.17
CA THR A 585 9.05 -6.02 -3.90
C THR A 585 9.48 -6.23 -5.34
N HIS A 586 10.62 -6.89 -5.57
CA HIS A 586 11.21 -7.05 -6.90
C HIS A 586 12.04 -8.33 -7.01
N GLU A 587 11.86 -9.03 -8.12
CA GLU A 587 12.79 -10.09 -8.52
C GLU A 587 14.15 -9.49 -8.94
N GLY A 588 15.24 -10.05 -8.41
CA GLY A 588 16.57 -9.49 -8.67
C GLY A 588 17.72 -10.10 -7.88
N THR A 589 18.92 -9.55 -8.14
CA THR A 589 20.20 -9.91 -7.55
C THR A 589 20.36 -9.32 -6.17
N LEU A 590 20.74 -10.17 -5.22
CA LEU A 590 21.07 -9.83 -3.85
C LEU A 590 22.59 -9.84 -3.67
N ILE A 591 23.20 -8.73 -3.28
CA ILE A 591 24.63 -8.66 -2.95
C ILE A 591 24.80 -8.55 -1.44
N MET A 592 25.54 -9.48 -0.84
CA MET A 592 25.81 -9.50 0.60
C MET A 592 27.31 -9.36 0.87
N ASP A 593 27.72 -8.31 1.57
CA ASP A 593 29.08 -8.11 2.08
C ASP A 593 29.20 -8.63 3.52
N SER A 594 29.98 -9.71 3.66
CA SER A 594 30.35 -10.33 4.94
C SER A 594 29.11 -10.66 5.81
N PRO A 595 28.12 -11.43 5.32
CA PRO A 595 26.83 -11.61 6.00
C PRO A 595 26.89 -12.44 7.28
N PHE A 596 28.05 -13.03 7.63
CA PHE A 596 28.18 -14.02 8.70
C PHE A 596 28.78 -13.50 10.01
N GLY A 597 29.29 -12.26 10.05
CA GLY A 597 30.18 -11.75 11.11
C GLY A 597 29.66 -11.71 12.57
N ARG A 598 28.42 -12.16 12.83
CA ARG A 598 27.79 -12.23 14.17
C ARG A 598 27.04 -13.55 14.43
N LEU A 599 27.15 -14.52 13.53
CA LEU A 599 26.44 -15.80 13.66
C LEU A 599 27.31 -16.83 14.37
N ASP A 600 26.70 -17.60 15.28
CA ASP A 600 27.35 -18.83 15.76
C ASP A 600 27.44 -19.87 14.64
N GLN A 601 28.22 -20.93 14.87
CA GLN A 601 28.45 -21.97 13.86
C GLN A 601 27.15 -22.65 13.39
N THR A 602 26.15 -22.79 14.28
CA THR A 602 24.88 -23.46 13.96
C THR A 602 24.05 -22.62 12.99
N HIS A 603 23.88 -21.33 13.30
CA HIS A 603 23.16 -20.39 12.43
C HIS A 603 23.91 -20.19 11.11
N LYS A 604 25.24 -20.14 11.16
CA LYS A 604 26.09 -20.01 9.97
C LYS A 604 25.87 -21.17 9.01
N THR A 605 25.94 -22.42 9.48
CA THR A 605 25.74 -23.61 8.63
C THR A 605 24.34 -23.63 7.99
N ARG A 606 23.28 -23.35 8.76
CA ARG A 606 21.91 -23.30 8.20
C ARG A 606 21.74 -22.16 7.19
N LEU A 607 22.33 -21.00 7.46
CA LEU A 607 22.30 -19.88 6.52
C LEU A 607 23.01 -20.26 5.22
N ILE A 608 24.20 -20.86 5.29
CA ILE A 608 24.96 -21.30 4.11
C ILE A 608 24.14 -22.23 3.22
N GLU A 609 23.43 -23.21 3.81
CA GLU A 609 22.55 -24.13 3.07
C GLU A 609 21.38 -23.42 2.39
N LYS A 610 20.96 -22.26 2.91
CA LYS A 610 19.76 -21.52 2.49
C LYS A 610 20.01 -20.26 1.70
N ILE A 611 21.27 -19.85 1.52
CA ILE A 611 21.65 -18.72 0.66
C ILE A 611 21.01 -18.79 -0.73
N PRO A 612 21.01 -19.93 -1.45
CA PRO A 612 20.36 -20.04 -2.76
C PRO A 612 18.87 -19.67 -2.75
N ASP A 613 18.19 -19.88 -1.62
CA ASP A 613 16.76 -19.65 -1.47
C ASP A 613 16.43 -18.15 -1.21
N LEU A 614 17.43 -17.31 -0.90
CA LEU A 614 17.22 -15.90 -0.53
C LEU A 614 16.89 -14.99 -1.72
N ALA A 615 17.35 -15.32 -2.93
CA ALA A 615 17.09 -14.53 -4.13
C ALA A 615 17.34 -15.31 -5.41
N GLN A 616 16.75 -14.84 -6.52
CA GLN A 616 17.01 -15.37 -7.86
C GLN A 616 18.50 -15.41 -8.23
N ASN A 617 19.28 -14.38 -7.85
CA ASN A 617 20.73 -14.35 -7.96
C ASN A 617 21.31 -13.83 -6.65
N VAL A 618 22.38 -14.45 -6.14
CA VAL A 618 23.08 -14.03 -4.93
C VAL A 618 24.56 -13.83 -5.22
N VAL A 619 25.10 -12.66 -4.85
CA VAL A 619 26.54 -12.37 -4.87
C VAL A 619 27.02 -12.28 -3.42
N LEU A 620 27.80 -13.26 -2.98
CA LEU A 620 28.39 -13.30 -1.65
C LEU A 620 29.80 -12.72 -1.69
N LEU A 621 30.06 -11.66 -0.93
CA LEU A 621 31.40 -11.15 -0.69
C LEU A 621 31.85 -11.63 0.69
N VAL A 622 32.86 -12.48 0.75
CA VAL A 622 33.21 -13.25 1.95
C VAL A 622 34.71 -13.28 2.22
N THR A 623 35.10 -13.39 3.48
CA THR A 623 36.47 -13.70 3.90
C THR A 623 36.74 -15.21 3.95
N ASP A 624 37.99 -15.59 4.19
CA ASP A 624 38.36 -16.99 4.50
C ASP A 624 37.77 -17.47 5.84
N GLU A 625 37.53 -16.57 6.79
CA GLU A 625 36.88 -16.91 8.07
C GLU A 625 35.36 -17.10 7.91
N ASP A 626 34.76 -16.38 6.95
CA ASP A 626 33.34 -16.45 6.61
C ASP A 626 32.94 -17.76 5.92
N LEU A 627 33.82 -18.41 5.14
CA LEU A 627 33.56 -19.73 4.55
C LEU A 627 34.75 -20.65 4.76
N ARG A 628 34.66 -21.51 5.79
CA ARG A 628 35.69 -22.52 6.08
C ARG A 628 35.64 -23.64 5.04
N PRO A 629 36.71 -24.45 4.87
CA PRO A 629 36.74 -25.53 3.88
C PRO A 629 35.53 -26.49 3.92
N ASP A 630 34.98 -26.78 5.10
CA ASP A 630 33.79 -27.64 5.22
C ASP A 630 32.47 -26.91 4.89
N ASP A 631 32.41 -25.59 5.07
CA ASP A 631 31.24 -24.77 4.75
C ASP A 631 30.93 -24.79 3.23
N TRP A 632 31.97 -24.94 2.39
CA TRP A 632 31.83 -25.04 0.93
C TRP A 632 31.02 -26.25 0.46
N LYS A 633 30.99 -27.33 1.22
CA LYS A 633 30.20 -28.54 0.88
C LYS A 633 28.71 -28.31 1.08
N SER A 634 28.35 -27.43 2.02
CA SER A 634 26.98 -27.09 2.36
C SER A 634 26.42 -25.96 1.47
N LEU A 635 27.29 -25.14 0.86
CA LEU A 635 26.86 -24.07 -0.04
C LEU A 635 26.47 -24.65 -1.41
N ALA A 636 25.18 -24.92 -1.59
CA ALA A 636 24.63 -25.36 -2.86
C ALA A 636 24.54 -24.18 -3.87
N GLY A 637 24.36 -24.51 -5.16
CA GLY A 637 24.04 -23.51 -6.19
C GLY A 637 25.16 -22.53 -6.53
N VAL A 638 26.41 -22.78 -6.10
CA VAL A 638 27.57 -21.97 -6.50
C VAL A 638 27.81 -22.13 -8.00
N GLN A 639 27.64 -21.02 -8.70
CA GLN A 639 27.79 -20.93 -10.14
C GLN A 639 29.23 -20.57 -10.53
N ARG A 640 29.83 -19.59 -9.85
CA ARG A 640 31.19 -19.08 -10.11
C ARG A 640 31.83 -18.61 -8.81
N ARG A 641 33.16 -18.72 -8.75
CA ARG A 641 33.96 -18.24 -7.64
C ARG A 641 35.04 -17.29 -8.14
N PHE A 642 35.20 -16.18 -7.44
CA PHE A 642 36.24 -15.19 -7.69
C PHE A 642 37.08 -14.99 -6.44
N MET A 643 38.36 -14.71 -6.61
CA MET A 643 39.29 -14.38 -5.55
C MET A 643 39.83 -12.96 -5.77
N LEU A 644 39.89 -12.19 -4.69
CA LEU A 644 40.51 -10.87 -4.66
C LEU A 644 41.98 -11.03 -4.27
N ASP A 645 42.83 -11.07 -5.29
CA ASP A 645 44.27 -11.14 -5.12
C ASP A 645 44.84 -9.73 -4.98
N HIS A 646 45.49 -9.42 -3.87
CA HIS A 646 46.07 -8.11 -3.63
C HIS A 646 47.58 -8.19 -3.51
N ASP A 647 48.23 -7.53 -4.45
CA ASP A 647 49.67 -7.42 -4.52
C ASP A 647 50.14 -6.36 -3.51
N GLN A 648 50.80 -6.80 -2.43
CA GLN A 648 51.33 -5.90 -1.41
C GLN A 648 52.46 -4.99 -1.92
N HIS A 649 53.19 -5.41 -2.95
CA HIS A 649 54.28 -4.62 -3.54
C HIS A 649 53.71 -3.54 -4.46
N GLN A 650 52.76 -3.90 -5.32
CA GLN A 650 52.14 -2.98 -6.27
C GLN A 650 50.96 -2.19 -5.69
N LYS A 651 50.49 -2.56 -4.48
CA LYS A 651 49.45 -1.90 -3.69
C LYS A 651 48.10 -1.77 -4.41
N PHE A 652 47.72 -2.79 -5.17
CA PHE A 652 46.41 -2.89 -5.80
C PHE A 652 45.86 -4.31 -5.73
N SER A 653 44.56 -4.43 -5.96
CA SER A 653 43.85 -5.71 -6.05
C SER A 653 43.49 -6.05 -7.49
N ARG A 654 43.41 -7.34 -7.80
CA ARG A 654 42.86 -7.91 -9.03
C ARG A 654 41.81 -8.96 -8.71
N ILE A 655 40.83 -9.09 -9.58
CA ILE A 655 39.78 -10.11 -9.50
C ILE A 655 40.17 -11.27 -10.41
N GLN A 656 40.31 -12.46 -9.84
CA GLN A 656 40.62 -13.68 -10.58
C GLN A 656 39.48 -14.69 -10.41
N GLU A 657 38.98 -15.24 -11.51
CA GLU A 657 38.05 -16.38 -11.45
C GLU A 657 38.83 -17.63 -11.05
N VAL A 658 38.31 -18.37 -10.07
CA VAL A 658 38.91 -19.62 -9.58
C VAL A 658 37.91 -20.76 -9.81
N ASN A 659 38.45 -21.90 -10.24
CA ASN A 659 37.64 -23.10 -10.53
C ASN A 659 37.30 -23.90 -9.28
#